data_AF-A0A1V3C2S4-F1
#
_entry.id   AF-A0A1V3C2S4-F1
#
_cell.length_a   1.000
_cell.length_b   1.000
_cell.length_c   1.000
_cell.angle_alpha   90.00
_cell.angle_beta   90.00
_cell.angle_gamma   90.00
#
_symmetry.space_group_name_H-M   'P 1'
#
loop_
_entity.id
_entity.type
_entity.pdbx_description
1 polymer ?
#
loop_
_entity_poly.entity_id
_entity_poly.type
_entity_poly.pdbx_seq_one_letter_code
_entity_poly.pdbx_strand_id
1 'polypeptide(L)'
;MEENVPALVFLTERRRAGTGSGEWKPDHRLVVGFEPGRAVSLAQLGWRDLDGTESVAGFDPAMTAFTGVRITPDGTSHVWRGRLAERRSDRTCHRFRVRGGQEPREDLRLLIEDGGAPVVRADWADREGGGGAVVLRTIDLDRARYAGEVTDGVREAKAGNEHSSAGEVAANLLDDENSTKWLSWRSADRVEFTMAEPVRIRHYALVSANDFADRDPRDWELRGSADGRTWVTLDTRSDEFFPGRHLSRDFHVTGTAADTPYRYLRLEITRNCGGSQIQLSRVRFFSADRTCTYEAFTGHRYTAGEAPTPYAGTAADLVSDVPNTVGSWRSYLAEYSADMLRVLDEDELLTTTEEQRSASWLGHDGADEEQIAALEERLGTRLPSGYRSFLAASDGWSTMGAFMYSLRTTASVGWLDDFRDEHALDEDHLKHEGLVGPVLLVSDEGDAQYWLLDAGDVSPDGEWAAYVWASWYPGLGGRHRSFADLVDHERASFEELSGSEGRPVRPKGAEELLDQGRRAALRGRVDEALDAFRRAEEKGSGAAAYLRVVLSAFLDVRGTHHRLRGLLARPHVVAEIGTEQVNTEAVALFLRSAGLDTPGRAAHAVRVLDETMPGSGLPSTDREREAWLAEHRIPEAPAFERALDSARALASRGATDDAWAVIEEALTEWYPVSPNRIAPVALLTDPALHGVVTRRRAREVVFTPRGGHASPSA
;
A
#
# COMPACT_ATOMS: atom_id res chain seq x y z
N MET A 1 -1.84 -17.07 -29.14
CA MET A 1 -1.31 -15.70 -29.00
C MET A 1 -2.46 -14.78 -29.36
N GLU A 2 -3.19 -14.27 -28.36
CA GLU A 2 -4.19 -13.22 -28.61
C GLU A 2 -3.41 -11.93 -28.93
N GLU A 3 -3.61 -11.35 -30.11
CA GLU A 3 -2.96 -10.09 -30.49
C GLU A 3 -3.41 -8.98 -29.53
N ASN A 4 -2.44 -8.34 -28.86
CA ASN A 4 -2.66 -7.12 -28.10
C ASN A 4 -3.10 -6.01 -29.07
N VAL A 5 -4.14 -5.29 -28.69
CA VAL A 5 -4.54 -4.05 -29.37
C VAL A 5 -3.38 -3.07 -29.29
N PRO A 6 -2.84 -2.59 -30.42
CA PRO A 6 -1.78 -1.59 -30.35
C PRO A 6 -2.34 -0.29 -29.80
N ALA A 7 -1.77 0.19 -28.69
CA ALA A 7 -2.08 1.50 -28.13
C ALA A 7 -1.55 2.60 -29.06
N LEU A 8 -2.40 3.57 -29.38
CA LEU A 8 -2.09 4.75 -30.18
C LEU A 8 -1.66 5.88 -29.25
N VAL A 9 -0.49 6.48 -29.50
CA VAL A 9 0.04 7.58 -28.68
C VAL A 9 0.00 8.86 -29.50
N PHE A 10 -0.78 9.84 -29.05
CA PHE A 10 -0.92 11.15 -29.67
C PHE A 10 -0.16 12.21 -28.88
N LEU A 11 0.62 13.03 -29.58
CA LEU A 11 1.10 14.31 -29.05
C LEU A 11 -0.05 15.31 -29.13
N THR A 12 -0.34 15.97 -28.01
CA THR A 12 -1.51 16.84 -27.92
C THR A 12 -1.15 18.28 -27.64
N GLU A 13 -2.03 19.17 -28.07
CA GLU A 13 -1.97 20.59 -27.78
C GLU A 13 -3.35 21.06 -27.36
N ARG A 14 -3.40 22.00 -26.42
CA ARG A 14 -4.65 22.60 -25.95
C ARG A 14 -4.63 24.12 -26.02
N ARG A 15 -5.82 24.70 -26.07
CA ARG A 15 -6.06 26.14 -25.99
C ARG A 15 -7.37 26.40 -25.27
N ARG A 16 -7.39 27.35 -24.33
CA ARG A 16 -8.63 27.73 -23.63
C ARG A 16 -9.72 28.14 -24.63
N ALA A 17 -10.94 27.62 -24.46
CA ALA A 17 -12.07 27.95 -25.31
C ALA A 17 -12.52 29.41 -25.09
N GLY A 18 -13.03 30.06 -26.13
CA GLY A 18 -13.52 31.44 -26.09
C GLY A 18 -12.45 32.54 -26.22
N THR A 19 -11.16 32.23 -26.08
CA THR A 19 -10.07 33.17 -26.38
C THR A 19 -9.59 32.98 -27.82
N GLY A 20 -10.30 33.59 -28.79
CA GLY A 20 -10.03 33.42 -30.23
C GLY A 20 -8.60 33.74 -30.70
N SER A 21 -7.77 34.35 -29.84
CA SER A 21 -6.37 34.73 -30.07
C SER A 21 -5.34 34.00 -29.20
N GLY A 22 -5.74 32.99 -28.41
CA GLY A 22 -4.81 32.24 -27.55
C GLY A 22 -3.82 31.36 -28.33
N GLU A 23 -2.59 31.27 -27.86
CA GLU A 23 -1.57 30.34 -28.39
C GLU A 23 -1.91 28.89 -28.02
N TRP A 24 -1.62 27.95 -28.93
CA TRP A 24 -1.68 26.52 -28.63
C TRP A 24 -0.53 26.15 -27.72
N LYS A 25 -0.82 25.51 -26.59
CA LYS A 25 0.19 25.02 -25.66
C LYS A 25 0.29 23.49 -25.77
N PRO A 26 1.50 22.91 -25.73
CA PRO A 26 1.66 21.48 -25.54
C PRO A 26 0.87 21.00 -24.32
N ASP A 27 0.33 19.79 -24.41
CA ASP A 27 -0.47 19.15 -23.36
C ASP A 27 -0.07 17.67 -23.23
N HIS A 28 -0.60 16.96 -22.23
CA HIS A 28 -0.25 15.56 -21.99
C HIS A 28 -0.53 14.68 -23.22
N ARG A 29 0.32 13.67 -23.42
CA ARG A 29 0.06 12.67 -24.47
C ARG A 29 -1.28 11.99 -24.18
N LEU A 30 -2.04 11.75 -25.24
CA LEU A 30 -3.22 10.89 -25.18
C LEU A 30 -2.82 9.49 -25.66
N VAL A 31 -2.98 8.49 -24.80
CA VAL A 31 -2.81 7.07 -25.15
C VAL A 31 -4.19 6.43 -25.26
N VAL A 32 -4.49 5.82 -26.40
CA VAL A 32 -5.77 5.15 -26.66
C VAL A 32 -5.54 3.72 -27.14
N GLY A 33 -6.07 2.75 -26.40
CA GLY A 33 -6.31 1.39 -26.87
C GLY A 33 -7.78 1.05 -26.63
N PHE A 34 -8.53 0.68 -27.66
CA PHE A 34 -9.97 0.51 -27.53
C PHE A 34 -10.54 -0.56 -28.46
N GLU A 35 -11.13 -1.60 -27.89
CA GLU A 35 -11.90 -2.63 -28.59
C GLU A 35 -13.13 -3.02 -27.74
N PRO A 36 -14.35 -2.61 -28.12
CA PRO A 36 -15.57 -2.95 -27.39
C PRO A 36 -16.10 -4.34 -27.79
N GLY A 37 -15.31 -5.38 -27.52
CA GLY A 37 -15.59 -6.78 -27.91
C GLY A 37 -14.96 -7.19 -29.24
N ARG A 38 -14.89 -6.27 -30.20
CA ARG A 38 -14.22 -6.46 -31.51
C ARG A 38 -13.60 -5.14 -31.97
N ALA A 39 -12.69 -5.21 -32.94
CA ALA A 39 -12.15 -4.03 -33.59
C ALA A 39 -13.28 -3.20 -34.25
N VAL A 40 -13.28 -1.88 -33.99
CA VAL A 40 -14.24 -0.92 -34.57
C VAL A 40 -13.51 0.22 -35.25
N SER A 41 -14.09 0.77 -36.32
CA SER A 41 -13.58 2.00 -36.94
C SER A 41 -14.02 3.21 -36.11
N LEU A 42 -13.30 3.47 -35.02
CA LEU A 42 -13.61 4.53 -34.05
C LEU A 42 -13.64 5.93 -34.68
N ALA A 43 -14.78 6.60 -34.65
CA ALA A 43 -14.96 7.97 -35.14
C ALA A 43 -14.80 8.99 -34.00
N GLN A 44 -15.35 8.68 -32.84
CA GLN A 44 -15.36 9.55 -31.66
C GLN A 44 -15.17 8.71 -30.39
N LEU A 45 -14.44 9.27 -29.43
CA LEU A 45 -14.33 8.77 -28.08
C LEU A 45 -14.58 9.92 -27.10
N GLY A 46 -15.57 9.77 -26.23
CA GLY A 46 -15.82 10.63 -25.08
C GLY A 46 -15.47 9.91 -23.78
N TRP A 47 -14.98 10.63 -22.77
CA TRP A 47 -14.75 10.07 -21.45
C TRP A 47 -14.83 11.10 -20.33
N ARG A 48 -15.05 10.60 -19.11
CA ARG A 48 -14.98 11.35 -17.87
C ARG A 48 -14.07 10.62 -16.88
N ASP A 49 -13.14 11.33 -16.25
CA ASP A 49 -12.28 10.78 -15.20
C ASP A 49 -12.91 10.88 -13.80
N LEU A 50 -12.30 10.19 -12.83
CA LEU A 50 -12.75 10.13 -11.44
C LEU A 50 -12.78 11.52 -10.78
N ASP A 51 -11.89 12.42 -11.18
CA ASP A 51 -11.83 13.79 -10.69
C ASP A 51 -12.92 14.70 -11.30
N GLY A 52 -13.57 14.23 -12.37
CA GLY A 52 -14.69 14.88 -13.03
C GLY A 52 -14.33 15.68 -14.28
N THR A 53 -13.10 15.56 -14.78
CA THR A 53 -12.71 16.09 -16.09
C THR A 53 -13.46 15.36 -17.18
N GLU A 54 -14.00 16.08 -18.15
CA GLU A 54 -14.66 15.51 -19.32
C GLU A 54 -13.89 15.83 -20.60
N SER A 55 -13.73 14.84 -21.46
CA SER A 55 -12.98 14.95 -22.71
C SER A 55 -13.76 14.28 -23.84
N VAL A 56 -13.71 14.87 -25.03
CA VAL A 56 -14.23 14.26 -26.26
C VAL A 56 -13.23 14.48 -27.38
N ALA A 57 -12.88 13.41 -28.10
CA ALA A 57 -11.99 13.42 -29.26
C ALA A 57 -12.68 12.81 -30.48
N GLY A 58 -12.72 13.57 -31.58
CA GLY A 58 -13.13 13.09 -32.90
C GLY A 58 -11.90 12.81 -33.76
N PHE A 59 -11.77 11.59 -34.25
CA PHE A 59 -10.60 11.09 -34.97
C PHE A 59 -10.79 11.17 -36.49
N ASP A 60 -9.71 11.41 -37.21
CA ASP A 60 -9.69 11.25 -38.66
C ASP A 60 -9.78 9.75 -39.06
N PRO A 61 -10.21 9.42 -40.30
CA PRO A 61 -10.37 8.03 -40.72
C PRO A 61 -9.11 7.16 -40.60
N ALA A 62 -7.93 7.76 -40.68
CA ALA A 62 -6.65 7.05 -40.57
C ALA A 62 -6.17 6.86 -39.12
N MET A 63 -6.90 7.39 -38.13
CA MET A 63 -6.48 7.45 -36.72
C MET A 63 -5.08 8.08 -36.55
N THR A 64 -4.77 9.09 -37.39
CA THR A 64 -3.51 9.85 -37.36
C THR A 64 -3.63 11.21 -36.72
N ALA A 65 -4.84 11.73 -36.55
CA ALA A 65 -5.09 12.99 -35.86
C ALA A 65 -6.48 13.00 -35.21
N PHE A 66 -6.65 13.88 -34.23
CA PHE A 66 -7.96 14.17 -33.66
C PHE A 66 -8.14 15.66 -33.34
N THR A 67 -9.39 16.07 -33.24
CA THR A 67 -9.81 17.36 -32.65
C THR A 67 -10.88 17.11 -31.60
N GLY A 68 -10.88 17.90 -30.54
CA GLY A 68 -11.70 17.63 -29.37
C GLY A 68 -11.89 18.82 -28.44
N VAL A 69 -12.55 18.56 -27.34
CA VAL A 69 -12.77 19.50 -26.23
C VAL A 69 -12.48 18.78 -24.92
N ARG A 70 -11.86 19.49 -23.99
CA ARG A 70 -11.65 19.06 -22.60
C ARG A 70 -12.28 20.09 -21.66
N ILE A 71 -12.92 19.64 -20.59
CA ILE A 71 -13.56 20.46 -19.57
C ILE A 71 -13.03 19.98 -18.23
N THR A 72 -12.35 20.87 -17.50
CA THR A 72 -11.85 20.60 -16.15
C THR A 72 -13.00 20.55 -15.13
N PRO A 73 -12.80 19.97 -13.94
CA PRO A 73 -13.85 19.86 -12.92
C PRO A 73 -14.45 21.21 -12.48
N ASP A 74 -13.68 22.30 -12.59
CA ASP A 74 -14.13 23.67 -12.30
C ASP A 74 -14.94 24.33 -13.44
N GLY A 75 -15.18 23.60 -14.54
CA GLY A 75 -15.92 24.06 -15.72
C GLY A 75 -15.09 24.82 -16.75
N THR A 76 -13.77 24.93 -16.58
CA THR A 76 -12.91 25.56 -17.60
C THR A 76 -12.83 24.66 -18.84
N SER A 77 -13.16 25.21 -20.01
CA SER A 77 -13.13 24.50 -21.28
C SER A 77 -11.88 24.83 -22.11
N HIS A 78 -11.31 23.82 -22.75
CA HIS A 78 -10.19 23.90 -23.69
C HIS A 78 -10.53 23.18 -24.99
N VAL A 79 -10.22 23.81 -26.11
CA VAL A 79 -10.15 23.11 -27.41
C VAL A 79 -8.85 22.31 -27.42
N TRP A 80 -8.93 21.08 -27.90
CA TRP A 80 -7.86 20.09 -27.83
C TRP A 80 -7.63 19.47 -29.21
N ARG A 81 -6.39 19.16 -29.55
CA ARG A 81 -6.05 18.45 -30.78
C ARG A 81 -4.86 17.55 -30.57
N GLY A 82 -4.75 16.50 -31.37
CA GLY A 82 -3.57 15.64 -31.33
C GLY A 82 -3.16 15.09 -32.68
N ARG A 83 -1.88 14.71 -32.76
CA ARG A 83 -1.27 14.03 -33.90
C ARG A 83 -0.61 12.75 -33.41
N LEU A 84 -0.82 11.66 -34.14
CA LEU A 84 -0.24 10.37 -33.82
C LEU A 84 1.28 10.45 -33.90
N ALA A 85 1.94 10.01 -32.84
CA ALA A 85 3.40 9.93 -32.77
C ALA A 85 3.88 8.48 -32.86
N GLU A 86 3.22 7.56 -32.13
CA GLU A 86 3.71 6.20 -31.95
C GLU A 86 2.54 5.20 -31.89
N ARG A 87 2.80 3.95 -32.29
CA ARG A 87 1.92 2.80 -32.04
C ARG A 87 2.69 1.78 -31.20
N ARG A 88 2.15 1.40 -30.05
CA ARG A 88 2.83 0.57 -29.06
C ARG A 88 2.04 -0.71 -28.78
N SER A 89 2.67 -1.88 -28.96
CA SER A 89 2.08 -3.19 -28.66
C SER A 89 2.39 -3.70 -27.26
N ASP A 90 3.29 -3.02 -26.55
CA ASP A 90 3.75 -3.36 -25.20
C ASP A 90 2.93 -2.67 -24.10
N ARG A 91 2.00 -1.78 -24.47
CA ARG A 91 1.02 -1.22 -23.54
C ARG A 91 -0.15 -2.20 -23.40
N THR A 92 -0.37 -2.67 -22.18
CA THR A 92 -1.48 -3.57 -21.87
C THR A 92 -2.77 -2.76 -21.68
N CYS A 93 -3.83 -3.14 -22.37
CA CYS A 93 -5.16 -2.57 -22.12
C CYS A 93 -5.82 -3.26 -20.94
N HIS A 94 -6.66 -2.54 -20.19
CA HIS A 94 -7.56 -3.18 -19.23
C HIS A 94 -8.52 -4.09 -19.98
N ARG A 95 -8.57 -5.36 -19.58
CA ARG A 95 -9.38 -6.39 -20.21
C ARG A 95 -10.57 -6.71 -19.32
N PHE A 96 -11.77 -6.66 -19.87
CA PHE A 96 -13.00 -7.05 -19.18
C PHE A 96 -13.71 -8.16 -19.93
N ARG A 97 -14.06 -9.21 -19.21
CA ARG A 97 -14.85 -10.32 -19.74
C ARG A 97 -16.32 -9.92 -19.78
N VAL A 98 -16.90 -9.83 -20.98
CA VAL A 98 -18.29 -9.43 -21.18
C VAL A 98 -19.24 -10.54 -20.72
N ARG A 99 -20.27 -10.16 -19.96
CA ARG A 99 -21.29 -11.10 -19.46
C ARG A 99 -22.17 -11.59 -20.61
N GLY A 100 -22.33 -12.90 -20.74
CA GLY A 100 -23.21 -13.52 -21.74
C GLY A 100 -22.69 -13.49 -23.18
N GLY A 101 -21.40 -13.19 -23.40
CA GLY A 101 -20.78 -13.25 -24.72
C GLY A 101 -20.78 -14.69 -25.28
N GLN A 102 -21.21 -14.86 -26.52
CA GLN A 102 -21.01 -16.12 -27.25
C GLN A 102 -19.54 -16.24 -27.66
N GLU A 103 -19.05 -17.46 -27.88
CA GLU A 103 -17.74 -17.63 -28.53
C GLU A 103 -17.78 -17.15 -29.99
N PRO A 104 -16.73 -16.48 -30.49
CA PRO A 104 -15.46 -16.18 -29.82
C PRO A 104 -15.53 -15.03 -28.80
N ARG A 105 -14.66 -15.09 -27.77
CA ARG A 105 -14.62 -14.17 -26.62
C ARG A 105 -14.72 -12.68 -27.02
N GLU A 106 -15.86 -12.07 -26.75
CA GLU A 106 -16.05 -10.62 -26.84
C GLU A 106 -15.54 -9.96 -25.56
N ASP A 107 -14.27 -9.57 -25.49
CA ASP A 107 -13.75 -8.82 -24.33
C ASP A 107 -13.77 -7.30 -24.62
N LEU A 108 -14.16 -6.49 -23.64
CA LEU A 108 -13.87 -5.05 -23.71
C LEU A 108 -12.39 -4.87 -23.39
N ARG A 109 -11.65 -4.20 -24.28
CA ARG A 109 -10.29 -3.75 -24.04
C ARG A 109 -10.27 -2.24 -24.06
N LEU A 110 -9.80 -1.65 -22.96
CA LEU A 110 -9.82 -0.20 -22.76
C LEU A 110 -8.49 0.28 -22.16
N LEU A 111 -7.91 1.29 -22.79
CA LEU A 111 -6.80 2.09 -22.30
C LEU A 111 -7.05 3.52 -22.75
N ILE A 112 -7.30 4.42 -21.80
CA ILE A 112 -7.41 5.86 -22.04
C ILE A 112 -6.54 6.54 -20.99
N GLU A 113 -5.43 7.12 -21.42
CA GLU A 113 -4.53 7.88 -20.56
C GLU A 113 -4.36 9.27 -21.16
N ASP A 114 -4.99 10.27 -20.55
CA ASP A 114 -4.89 11.68 -20.97
C ASP A 114 -4.10 12.54 -19.98
N GLY A 115 -3.35 11.87 -19.11
CA GLY A 115 -2.67 12.43 -17.95
C GLY A 115 -3.52 12.44 -16.68
N GLY A 116 -4.85 12.41 -16.75
CA GLY A 116 -5.75 12.54 -15.61
C GLY A 116 -5.87 11.29 -14.71
N ALA A 117 -6.85 11.36 -13.80
CA ALA A 117 -7.27 10.24 -12.97
C ALA A 117 -7.88 9.11 -13.82
N PRO A 118 -8.10 7.91 -13.25
CA PRO A 118 -8.77 6.83 -13.96
C PRO A 118 -10.10 7.26 -14.59
N VAL A 119 -10.34 6.83 -15.82
CA VAL A 119 -11.62 7.02 -16.50
C VAL A 119 -12.73 6.28 -15.73
N VAL A 120 -13.85 6.93 -15.46
CA VAL A 120 -15.04 6.34 -14.82
C VAL A 120 -16.24 6.26 -15.76
N ARG A 121 -16.19 6.93 -16.90
CA ARG A 121 -17.18 6.80 -17.99
C ARG A 121 -16.48 6.94 -19.32
N ALA A 122 -16.82 6.09 -20.29
CA ALA A 122 -16.39 6.22 -21.67
C ALA A 122 -17.56 5.98 -22.62
N ASP A 123 -17.67 6.80 -23.66
CA ASP A 123 -18.64 6.67 -24.74
C ASP A 123 -17.93 6.70 -26.09
N TRP A 124 -18.48 6.00 -27.08
CA TRP A 124 -17.88 5.94 -28.40
C TRP A 124 -18.93 5.91 -29.51
N ALA A 125 -18.50 6.37 -30.68
CA ALA A 125 -19.20 6.17 -31.94
C ALA A 125 -18.21 5.65 -32.98
N ASP A 126 -18.62 4.66 -33.74
CA ASP A 126 -17.88 4.17 -34.90
C ASP A 126 -18.38 4.83 -36.20
N ARG A 127 -17.61 4.66 -37.28
CA ARG A 127 -17.94 5.22 -38.60
C ARG A 127 -19.05 4.46 -39.33
N GLU A 128 -19.41 3.27 -38.85
CA GLU A 128 -20.45 2.43 -39.44
C GLU A 128 -21.84 2.78 -38.87
N GLY A 129 -21.90 3.61 -37.82
CA GLY A 129 -23.13 4.07 -37.16
C GLY A 129 -23.46 3.30 -35.88
N GLY A 130 -22.55 2.46 -35.42
CA GLY A 130 -22.59 1.83 -34.09
C GLY A 130 -21.90 2.69 -33.02
N GLY A 131 -22.03 2.26 -31.78
CA GLY A 131 -21.50 2.99 -30.64
C GLY A 131 -21.95 2.41 -29.31
N GLY A 132 -21.71 3.16 -28.25
CA GLY A 132 -22.14 2.78 -26.91
C GLY A 132 -21.59 3.70 -25.84
N ALA A 133 -21.92 3.38 -24.59
CA ALA A 133 -21.35 4.03 -23.43
C ALA A 133 -21.22 3.02 -22.29
N VAL A 134 -20.15 3.14 -21.53
CA VAL A 134 -19.86 2.35 -20.34
C VAL A 134 -19.48 3.25 -19.17
N VAL A 135 -19.90 2.86 -17.98
CA VAL A 135 -19.46 3.37 -16.69
C VAL A 135 -18.53 2.32 -16.09
N LEU A 136 -17.37 2.74 -15.60
CA LEU A 136 -16.32 1.90 -15.05
C LEU A 136 -16.35 2.02 -13.53
N ARG A 137 -16.37 0.90 -12.82
CA ARG A 137 -16.23 0.85 -11.36
C ARG A 137 -14.73 0.73 -11.05
N THR A 138 -14.13 1.75 -10.44
CA THR A 138 -12.74 1.72 -10.00
C THR A 138 -12.60 0.92 -8.71
N ILE A 139 -11.46 0.26 -8.51
CA ILE A 139 -11.08 -0.27 -7.19
C ILE A 139 -10.76 0.94 -6.30
N ASP A 140 -11.14 0.87 -5.02
CA ASP A 140 -10.75 1.87 -4.03
C ASP A 140 -9.22 1.97 -3.96
N LEU A 141 -8.69 3.10 -4.39
CA LEU A 141 -7.26 3.29 -4.68
C LEU A 141 -6.40 3.32 -3.42
N ASP A 142 -7.00 3.62 -2.26
CA ASP A 142 -6.30 3.54 -0.97
C ASP A 142 -6.11 2.08 -0.50
N ARG A 143 -6.87 1.12 -1.07
CA ARG A 143 -6.91 -0.30 -0.66
C ARG A 143 -6.18 -1.25 -1.59
N ALA A 144 -5.94 -0.87 -2.85
CA ALA A 144 -5.06 -1.64 -3.72
C ALA A 144 -3.65 -1.55 -3.14
N ARG A 145 -3.15 -2.60 -2.47
CA ARG A 145 -1.75 -2.68 -2.01
C ARG A 145 -0.86 -2.17 -3.14
N TYR A 146 -0.20 -1.04 -2.90
CA TYR A 146 0.46 -0.25 -3.92
C TYR A 146 1.65 -1.01 -4.53
N ALA A 147 1.38 -1.86 -5.51
CA ALA A 147 2.44 -2.51 -6.27
C ALA A 147 3.33 -1.42 -6.89
N GLY A 148 4.57 -1.37 -6.46
CA GLY A 148 5.57 -0.44 -6.99
C GLY A 148 5.55 0.97 -6.40
N GLU A 149 4.90 1.23 -5.25
CA GLU A 149 5.17 2.47 -4.52
C GLU A 149 6.66 2.56 -4.14
N VAL A 150 7.24 3.74 -4.32
CA VAL A 150 8.65 4.04 -4.03
C VAL A 150 8.82 5.25 -3.12
N THR A 151 7.74 5.81 -2.57
CA THR A 151 7.79 6.98 -1.66
C THR A 151 8.67 6.74 -0.46
N ASP A 152 8.62 5.55 0.14
CA ASP A 152 9.45 5.17 1.29
C ASP A 152 10.95 5.21 0.98
N GLY A 153 11.31 5.13 -0.30
CA GLY A 153 12.68 5.28 -0.79
C GLY A 153 13.21 6.73 -0.72
N VAL A 154 12.41 7.73 -0.34
CA VAL A 154 12.87 9.11 -0.18
C VAL A 154 13.73 9.26 1.08
N ARG A 155 14.99 9.66 0.89
CA ARG A 155 15.98 9.89 1.96
C ARG A 155 15.89 11.30 2.55
N GLU A 156 15.64 12.27 1.69
CA GLU A 156 15.59 13.69 2.04
C GLU A 156 14.48 14.36 1.24
N ALA A 157 13.68 15.20 1.91
CA ALA A 157 12.76 16.14 1.28
C ALA A 157 13.17 17.56 1.68
N LYS A 158 13.38 18.42 0.70
CA LYS A 158 13.84 19.79 0.90
C LYS A 158 12.97 20.77 0.12
N ALA A 159 12.27 21.64 0.85
CA ALA A 159 11.51 22.72 0.24
C ALA A 159 12.35 23.98 0.04
N GLY A 160 11.95 24.80 -0.93
CA GLY A 160 12.50 26.14 -1.11
C GLY A 160 12.11 27.13 -0.01
N ASN A 161 10.98 26.89 0.66
CA ASN A 161 10.52 27.53 1.87
C ASN A 161 9.55 26.62 2.65
N GLU A 162 9.50 26.78 3.97
CA GLU A 162 8.63 26.01 4.86
C GLU A 162 8.29 26.79 6.13
N HIS A 163 7.21 26.41 6.82
CA HIS A 163 6.80 26.98 8.09
C HIS A 163 7.33 26.15 9.28
N SER A 164 8.65 26.14 9.45
CA SER A 164 9.33 25.29 10.45
C SER A 164 8.88 25.56 11.90
N SER A 165 8.46 26.78 12.25
CA SER A 165 7.97 27.11 13.61
C SER A 165 6.62 26.49 13.97
N ALA A 166 5.79 26.13 12.98
CA ALA A 166 4.55 25.38 13.18
C ALA A 166 4.74 23.88 12.91
N GLY A 167 5.96 23.45 12.56
CA GLY A 167 6.23 22.08 12.16
C GLY A 167 5.69 21.70 10.78
N GLU A 168 5.25 22.66 9.95
CA GLU A 168 4.69 22.41 8.62
C GLU A 168 5.80 22.36 7.55
N VAL A 169 6.61 21.32 7.61
CA VAL A 169 7.88 21.17 6.86
C VAL A 169 7.77 20.15 5.73
N ALA A 170 8.72 20.17 4.80
CA ALA A 170 8.70 19.29 3.61
C ALA A 170 8.64 17.79 3.95
N ALA A 171 9.21 17.38 5.09
CA ALA A 171 9.21 16.00 5.54
C ALA A 171 7.80 15.44 5.78
N ASN A 172 6.84 16.28 6.18
CA ASN A 172 5.47 15.88 6.43
C ASN A 172 4.78 15.31 5.18
N LEU A 173 5.25 15.68 3.97
CA LEU A 173 4.72 15.15 2.71
C LEU A 173 4.90 13.65 2.54
N LEU A 174 5.78 13.02 3.34
CA LEU A 174 6.10 11.60 3.26
C LEU A 174 5.43 10.77 4.35
N ASP A 175 4.81 11.40 5.35
CA ASP A 175 4.19 10.70 6.48
C ASP A 175 2.89 10.00 6.03
N ASP A 176 2.49 8.95 6.74
CA ASP A 176 1.23 8.22 6.49
C ASP A 176 0.02 8.88 7.18
N GLU A 177 0.26 9.82 8.09
CA GLU A 177 -0.79 10.53 8.81
C GLU A 177 -1.34 11.70 7.98
N ASN A 178 -2.62 11.62 7.60
CA ASN A 178 -3.33 12.71 6.88
C ASN A 178 -3.51 14.01 7.70
N SER A 179 -2.96 14.09 8.93
CA SER A 179 -3.10 15.22 9.85
C SER A 179 -2.00 16.28 9.70
N THR A 180 -0.88 15.96 9.03
CA THR A 180 0.28 16.86 8.88
C THR A 180 0.35 17.45 7.46
N LYS A 181 1.11 18.54 7.29
CA LYS A 181 1.27 19.23 5.99
C LYS A 181 2.58 19.96 5.84
N TRP A 182 2.95 20.25 4.60
CA TRP A 182 3.95 21.25 4.25
C TRP A 182 3.25 22.56 3.86
N LEU A 183 3.77 23.69 4.35
CA LEU A 183 3.33 25.04 3.97
C LEU A 183 4.52 25.89 3.56
N SER A 184 4.44 26.48 2.37
CA SER A 184 5.34 27.54 1.90
C SER A 184 4.64 28.91 1.99
N TRP A 185 5.38 29.92 2.43
CA TRP A 185 4.94 31.32 2.46
C TRP A 185 4.96 31.99 1.08
N ARG A 186 5.14 31.22 0.01
CA ARG A 186 5.20 31.69 -1.38
C ARG A 186 4.04 31.12 -2.17
N SER A 187 3.57 31.87 -3.18
CA SER A 187 2.55 31.43 -4.13
C SER A 187 3.08 30.54 -5.27
N ALA A 188 4.40 30.33 -5.31
CA ALA A 188 5.14 29.41 -6.19
C ALA A 188 6.39 28.94 -5.43
N ASP A 189 6.66 27.64 -5.42
CA ASP A 189 7.82 27.08 -4.74
C ASP A 189 8.17 25.69 -5.27
N ARG A 190 9.22 25.09 -4.73
CA ARG A 190 9.64 23.74 -5.10
C ARG A 190 9.92 22.88 -3.88
N VAL A 191 9.69 21.58 -4.04
CA VAL A 191 10.14 20.54 -3.12
C VAL A 191 11.00 19.56 -3.90
N GLU A 192 12.20 19.31 -3.39
CA GLU A 192 13.16 18.34 -3.94
C GLU A 192 13.18 17.11 -3.06
N PHE A 193 13.14 15.94 -3.69
CA PHE A 193 13.19 14.64 -3.04
C PHE A 193 14.43 13.91 -3.53
N THR A 194 15.25 13.44 -2.59
CA THR A 194 16.42 12.61 -2.88
C THR A 194 16.06 11.16 -2.62
N MET A 195 16.05 10.34 -3.66
CA MET A 195 15.79 8.91 -3.58
C MET A 195 17.04 8.15 -3.12
N ALA A 196 16.81 7.04 -2.43
CA ALA A 196 17.80 6.05 -2.05
C ALA A 196 18.63 5.56 -3.23
N GLU A 197 17.90 5.16 -4.26
CA GLU A 197 18.39 4.63 -5.51
C GLU A 197 17.64 5.30 -6.66
N PRO A 198 18.21 5.33 -7.88
CA PRO A 198 17.49 5.83 -9.04
C PRO A 198 16.21 5.00 -9.30
N VAL A 199 15.04 5.65 -9.28
CA VAL A 199 13.74 5.01 -9.52
C VAL A 199 13.10 5.52 -10.80
N ARG A 200 12.40 4.64 -11.52
CA ARG A 200 11.45 5.07 -12.56
C ARG A 200 10.20 5.59 -11.88
N ILE A 201 9.60 6.65 -12.43
CA ILE A 201 8.31 7.17 -11.97
C ILE A 201 7.30 7.02 -13.10
N ARG A 202 6.24 6.24 -12.84
CA ARG A 202 5.13 5.97 -13.75
C ARG A 202 3.87 6.73 -13.37
N HIS A 203 3.66 6.98 -12.09
CA HIS A 203 2.65 7.91 -11.61
C HIS A 203 3.05 8.48 -10.25
N TYR A 204 2.36 9.54 -9.84
CA TYR A 204 2.50 10.14 -8.52
C TYR A 204 1.13 10.65 -8.03
N ALA A 205 0.96 10.71 -6.72
CA ALA A 205 -0.25 11.25 -6.09
C ALA A 205 0.10 12.49 -5.26
N LEU A 206 -0.79 13.48 -5.27
CA LEU A 206 -0.73 14.65 -4.41
C LEU A 206 -1.99 14.70 -3.55
N VAL A 207 -1.83 14.98 -2.25
CA VAL A 207 -2.98 15.13 -1.33
C VAL A 207 -3.12 16.58 -0.90
N SER A 208 -4.32 17.12 -1.09
CA SER A 208 -4.65 18.48 -0.69
C SER A 208 -4.62 18.65 0.83
N ALA A 209 -4.22 19.84 1.31
CA ALA A 209 -4.14 20.10 2.75
C ALA A 209 -5.52 20.41 3.37
N ASN A 210 -5.53 20.66 4.68
CA ASN A 210 -6.73 20.70 5.53
C ASN A 210 -7.56 22.00 5.49
N ASP A 211 -7.00 23.16 5.13
CA ASP A 211 -7.63 24.46 5.40
C ASP A 211 -8.07 25.25 4.14
N PHE A 212 -7.15 25.86 3.38
CA PHE A 212 -7.47 26.83 2.34
C PHE A 212 -7.18 26.35 0.91
N ALA A 213 -8.23 26.23 0.10
CA ALA A 213 -8.14 25.74 -1.28
C ALA A 213 -7.42 26.71 -2.25
N ASP A 214 -7.36 28.01 -1.93
CA ASP A 214 -6.62 29.00 -2.75
C ASP A 214 -5.09 28.77 -2.73
N ARG A 215 -4.59 28.02 -1.74
CA ARG A 215 -3.18 27.64 -1.58
C ARG A 215 -2.81 26.33 -2.26
N ASP A 216 -3.77 25.60 -2.81
CA ASP A 216 -3.45 24.33 -3.47
C ASP A 216 -2.66 24.56 -4.76
N PRO A 217 -1.75 23.63 -5.13
CA PRO A 217 -1.06 23.67 -6.41
C PRO A 217 -2.07 23.64 -7.58
N ARG A 218 -1.79 24.46 -8.59
CA ARG A 218 -2.62 24.57 -9.81
C ARG A 218 -1.84 24.29 -11.08
N ASP A 219 -0.61 24.79 -11.15
CA ASP A 219 0.35 24.46 -12.21
C ASP A 219 1.66 24.00 -11.58
N TRP A 220 2.22 22.91 -12.09
CA TRP A 220 3.51 22.41 -11.63
C TRP A 220 4.19 21.54 -12.68
N GLU A 221 5.48 21.33 -12.48
CA GLU A 221 6.25 20.33 -13.20
C GLU A 221 6.80 19.30 -12.22
N LEU A 222 6.68 18.02 -12.56
CA LEU A 222 7.47 16.98 -11.93
C LEU A 222 8.73 16.78 -12.78
N ARG A 223 9.90 16.90 -12.16
CA ARG A 223 11.19 16.76 -12.83
C ARG A 223 12.03 15.68 -12.18
N GLY A 224 12.81 14.98 -13.00
CA GLY A 224 13.77 13.97 -12.60
C GLY A 224 15.20 14.40 -12.92
N SER A 225 16.15 14.03 -12.07
CA SER A 225 17.57 14.25 -12.30
C SER A 225 18.40 13.08 -11.79
N ALA A 226 19.47 12.75 -12.50
CA ALA A 226 20.46 11.76 -12.08
C ALA A 226 21.52 12.35 -11.15
N ASP A 227 21.81 13.66 -11.27
CA ASP A 227 22.95 14.35 -10.63
C ASP A 227 22.53 15.54 -9.73
N GLY A 228 21.23 15.84 -9.65
CA GLY A 228 20.66 16.98 -8.92
C GLY A 228 20.89 18.34 -9.60
N ARG A 229 21.56 18.36 -10.75
CA ARG A 229 21.96 19.59 -11.47
C ARG A 229 21.24 19.71 -12.81
N THR A 230 21.20 18.62 -13.57
CA THR A 230 20.56 18.54 -14.87
C THR A 230 19.19 17.91 -14.69
N TRP A 231 18.13 18.68 -14.96
CA TRP A 231 16.75 18.26 -14.72
C TRP A 231 16.03 17.98 -16.04
N VAL A 232 15.32 16.85 -16.09
CA VAL A 232 14.44 16.44 -17.18
C VAL A 232 13.01 16.54 -16.69
N THR A 233 12.13 17.20 -17.43
CA THR A 233 10.71 17.24 -17.11
C THR A 233 10.08 15.87 -17.37
N LEU A 234 9.52 15.27 -16.33
CA LEU A 234 8.79 14.01 -16.39
C LEU A 234 7.32 14.28 -16.70
N ASP A 235 6.77 15.30 -16.04
CA ASP A 235 5.37 15.66 -16.17
C ASP A 235 5.15 17.17 -16.05
N THR A 236 4.12 17.70 -16.72
CA THR A 236 3.77 19.13 -16.70
C THR A 236 2.28 19.29 -16.58
N ARG A 237 1.84 19.83 -15.45
CA ARG A 237 0.43 20.03 -15.11
C ARG A 237 0.07 21.49 -15.12
N SER A 238 -1.12 21.80 -15.64
CA SER A 238 -1.66 23.15 -15.57
C SER A 238 -3.17 23.16 -15.50
N ASP A 239 -3.71 24.21 -14.87
CA ASP A 239 -5.14 24.38 -14.59
C ASP A 239 -5.75 23.23 -13.77
N GLU A 240 -4.95 22.58 -12.91
CA GLU A 240 -5.42 21.53 -12.01
C GLU A 240 -6.18 22.10 -10.81
N PHE A 241 -7.04 21.28 -10.21
CA PHE A 241 -7.91 21.70 -9.10
C PHE A 241 -8.17 20.54 -8.11
N PHE A 242 -8.25 20.86 -6.81
CA PHE A 242 -8.57 19.88 -5.76
C PHE A 242 -9.97 20.15 -5.19
N PRO A 243 -11.00 19.35 -5.54
CA PRO A 243 -12.39 19.65 -5.18
C PRO A 243 -12.72 19.48 -3.69
N GLY A 244 -11.88 18.77 -2.94
CA GLY A 244 -12.04 18.52 -1.50
C GLY A 244 -10.71 18.68 -0.74
N ARG A 245 -10.79 18.68 0.60
CA ARG A 245 -9.63 18.69 1.51
C ARG A 245 -9.23 17.26 1.84
N HIS A 246 -7.94 17.03 2.12
CA HIS A 246 -7.38 15.69 2.30
C HIS A 246 -7.67 14.75 1.12
N LEU A 247 -7.92 15.33 -0.05
CA LEU A 247 -8.29 14.58 -1.23
C LEU A 247 -7.01 14.22 -1.97
N SER A 248 -6.80 12.92 -2.16
CA SER A 248 -5.76 12.40 -3.04
C SER A 248 -6.15 12.58 -4.50
N ARG A 249 -5.23 13.09 -5.31
CA ARG A 249 -5.34 13.11 -6.77
C ARG A 249 -4.12 12.46 -7.38
N ASP A 250 -4.35 11.63 -8.37
CA ASP A 250 -3.32 10.84 -9.06
C ASP A 250 -3.00 11.37 -10.44
N PHE A 251 -1.73 11.27 -10.82
CA PHE A 251 -1.20 11.84 -12.04
C PHE A 251 -0.26 10.85 -12.72
N HIS A 252 -0.60 10.46 -13.95
CA HIS A 252 0.20 9.53 -14.76
C HIS A 252 1.34 10.25 -15.49
N VAL A 253 2.53 9.66 -15.47
CA VAL A 253 3.70 10.14 -16.19
C VAL A 253 3.80 9.37 -17.51
N THR A 254 3.83 10.08 -18.63
CA THR A 254 3.86 9.48 -19.98
C THR A 254 5.13 9.85 -20.75
N GLY A 255 5.48 9.02 -21.74
CA GLY A 255 6.63 9.26 -22.62
C GLY A 255 7.95 8.62 -22.13
N THR A 256 9.00 8.76 -22.92
CA THR A 256 10.28 8.05 -22.72
C THR A 256 11.03 8.47 -21.46
N ALA A 257 10.74 9.67 -20.92
CA ALA A 257 11.33 10.12 -19.67
C ALA A 257 10.88 9.23 -18.50
N ALA A 258 9.68 8.65 -18.53
CA ALA A 258 9.15 7.75 -17.51
C ALA A 258 9.88 6.39 -17.45
N ASP A 259 10.58 6.01 -18.52
CA ASP A 259 11.36 4.76 -18.59
C ASP A 259 12.78 4.92 -18.03
N THR A 260 13.19 6.15 -17.74
CA THR A 260 14.51 6.45 -17.18
C THR A 260 14.43 6.51 -15.65
N PRO A 261 15.36 5.87 -14.92
CA PRO A 261 15.40 5.99 -13.46
C PRO A 261 16.10 7.28 -13.03
N TYR A 262 15.56 7.97 -12.03
CA TYR A 262 16.08 9.23 -11.47
C TYR A 262 16.33 9.12 -9.97
N ARG A 263 17.46 9.69 -9.53
CA ARG A 263 17.81 9.75 -8.11
C ARG A 263 17.19 10.96 -7.42
N TYR A 264 17.02 12.05 -8.13
CA TYR A 264 16.45 13.27 -7.59
C TYR A 264 15.13 13.57 -8.31
N LEU A 265 14.10 13.87 -7.54
CA LEU A 265 12.82 14.33 -8.03
C LEU A 265 12.61 15.77 -7.55
N ARG A 266 11.94 16.58 -8.36
CA ARG A 266 11.54 17.94 -7.98
C ARG A 266 10.10 18.16 -8.39
N LEU A 267 9.27 18.47 -7.42
CA LEU A 267 7.95 19.04 -7.63
C LEU A 267 8.10 20.56 -7.66
N GLU A 268 7.99 21.16 -8.83
CA GLU A 268 8.14 22.59 -9.07
C GLU A 268 6.77 23.22 -9.30
N ILE A 269 6.18 23.79 -8.25
CA ILE A 269 4.85 24.41 -8.30
C ILE A 269 5.00 25.85 -8.76
N THR A 270 4.51 26.11 -9.98
CA THR A 270 4.68 27.39 -10.66
C THR A 270 3.49 28.33 -10.45
N ARG A 271 2.32 27.78 -10.08
CA ARG A 271 1.12 28.54 -9.75
C ARG A 271 0.21 27.77 -8.78
N ASN A 272 -0.48 28.49 -7.91
CA ASN A 272 -1.54 27.97 -7.03
C ASN A 272 -2.93 28.53 -7.42
N CYS A 273 -3.95 28.23 -6.62
CA CYS A 273 -5.32 28.67 -6.83
C CYS A 273 -5.62 30.14 -6.44
N GLY A 274 -4.59 30.99 -6.28
CA GLY A 274 -4.73 32.44 -6.07
C GLY A 274 -4.34 32.94 -4.68
N GLY A 275 -3.92 32.04 -3.77
CA GLY A 275 -3.40 32.38 -2.46
C GLY A 275 -1.98 32.96 -2.50
N SER A 276 -1.54 33.56 -1.40
CA SER A 276 -0.14 34.04 -1.25
C SER A 276 0.83 32.93 -0.81
N GLN A 277 0.32 31.73 -0.52
CA GLN A 277 1.02 30.60 0.06
C GLN A 277 0.72 29.32 -0.72
N ILE A 278 1.55 28.29 -0.57
CA ILE A 278 1.33 26.95 -1.13
C ILE A 278 1.30 25.93 -0.01
N GLN A 279 0.44 24.92 -0.15
CA GLN A 279 0.42 23.78 0.75
C GLN A 279 0.11 22.46 0.07
N LEU A 280 0.60 21.38 0.68
CA LEU A 280 0.26 20.01 0.37
C LEU A 280 0.33 19.18 1.66
N SER A 281 -0.55 18.19 1.79
CA SER A 281 -0.48 17.24 2.90
C SER A 281 0.51 16.12 2.59
N ARG A 282 0.50 15.61 1.34
CA ARG A 282 1.23 14.40 1.00
C ARG A 282 1.65 14.34 -0.46
N VAL A 283 2.74 13.62 -0.71
CA VAL A 283 3.22 13.20 -2.03
C VAL A 283 3.49 11.70 -2.00
N ARG A 284 3.04 10.98 -3.03
CA ARG A 284 3.35 9.56 -3.23
C ARG A 284 3.93 9.35 -4.61
N PHE A 285 4.93 8.48 -4.73
CA PHE A 285 5.63 8.15 -5.97
C PHE A 285 5.53 6.67 -6.28
N PHE A 286 5.29 6.32 -7.55
CA PHE A 286 5.10 4.95 -7.97
C PHE A 286 5.92 4.62 -9.21
N SER A 287 6.55 3.45 -9.21
CA SER A 287 7.48 2.96 -10.24
C SER A 287 6.87 1.98 -11.24
N ALA A 288 5.67 1.48 -10.95
CA ALA A 288 4.91 0.61 -11.81
C ALA A 288 3.65 1.30 -12.34
N ASP A 289 3.16 0.84 -13.49
CA ASP A 289 1.83 1.18 -13.97
C ASP A 289 0.79 0.46 -13.08
N ARG A 290 -0.41 1.02 -12.96
CA ARG A 290 -1.48 0.40 -12.17
C ARG A 290 -1.93 -0.91 -12.82
N THR A 291 -1.67 -2.04 -12.15
CA THR A 291 -2.06 -3.35 -12.66
C THR A 291 -3.51 -3.73 -12.34
N CYS A 292 -4.20 -2.99 -11.46
CA CYS A 292 -5.60 -3.24 -11.13
C CYS A 292 -6.34 -1.91 -10.84
N THR A 293 -6.87 -1.27 -11.89
CA THR A 293 -7.56 0.02 -11.77
C THR A 293 -9.09 -0.13 -11.68
N TYR A 294 -9.63 -1.20 -12.26
CA TYR A 294 -11.06 -1.36 -12.48
C TYR A 294 -11.57 -2.70 -11.97
N GLU A 295 -12.75 -2.67 -11.35
CA GLU A 295 -13.50 -3.87 -10.99
C GLU A 295 -14.30 -4.41 -12.17
N ALA A 296 -15.02 -3.51 -12.86
CA ALA A 296 -15.97 -3.88 -13.89
C ALA A 296 -16.46 -2.67 -14.68
N PHE A 297 -17.35 -2.94 -15.63
CA PHE A 297 -18.11 -1.93 -16.33
C PHE A 297 -19.57 -2.32 -16.52
N THR A 298 -20.44 -1.31 -16.64
CA THR A 298 -21.84 -1.46 -17.05
C THR A 298 -22.22 -0.36 -18.04
N GLY A 299 -23.19 -0.61 -18.90
CA GLY A 299 -23.53 0.31 -19.96
C GLY A 299 -24.39 -0.29 -21.04
N HIS A 300 -24.26 0.25 -22.24
CA HIS A 300 -24.97 -0.22 -23.43
C HIS A 300 -24.10 -0.09 -24.68
N ARG A 301 -24.44 -0.89 -25.69
CA ARG A 301 -23.87 -0.79 -27.04
C ARG A 301 -24.99 -0.91 -28.07
N TYR A 302 -24.78 -0.37 -29.26
CA TYR A 302 -25.69 -0.47 -30.39
C TYR A 302 -24.91 -0.58 -31.70
N THR A 303 -25.56 -1.15 -32.71
CA THR A 303 -25.10 -1.08 -34.09
C THR A 303 -26.04 -0.17 -34.89
N ALA A 304 -25.63 0.20 -36.11
CA ALA A 304 -26.39 1.12 -36.94
C ALA A 304 -27.82 0.59 -37.22
N GLY A 305 -28.82 1.34 -36.77
CA GLY A 305 -30.23 1.00 -36.98
C GLY A 305 -30.82 -0.01 -35.99
N GLU A 306 -30.04 -0.50 -35.03
CA GLU A 306 -30.50 -1.40 -33.97
C GLU A 306 -30.76 -0.65 -32.66
N ALA A 307 -31.60 -1.24 -31.79
CA ALA A 307 -31.83 -0.71 -30.45
C ALA A 307 -30.60 -0.97 -29.55
N PRO A 308 -30.28 -0.05 -28.61
CA PRO A 308 -29.23 -0.30 -27.62
C PRO A 308 -29.48 -1.55 -26.80
N THR A 309 -28.45 -2.38 -26.67
CA THR A 309 -28.45 -3.59 -25.84
C THR A 309 -27.58 -3.38 -24.59
N PRO A 310 -27.96 -3.94 -23.42
CA PRO A 310 -27.11 -3.93 -22.23
C PRO A 310 -25.71 -4.48 -22.51
N TYR A 311 -24.70 -3.82 -21.95
CA TYR A 311 -23.29 -4.19 -22.12
C TYR A 311 -22.59 -4.06 -20.77
N ALA A 312 -22.12 -5.18 -20.23
CA ALA A 312 -21.47 -5.23 -18.92
C ALA A 312 -20.42 -6.34 -18.87
N GLY A 313 -19.42 -6.19 -18.01
CA GLY A 313 -18.36 -7.18 -17.84
C GLY A 313 -17.45 -6.87 -16.65
N THR A 314 -16.69 -7.87 -16.22
CA THR A 314 -15.81 -7.79 -15.04
C THR A 314 -14.35 -7.82 -15.49
N ALA A 315 -13.47 -7.10 -14.80
CA ALA A 315 -12.03 -7.09 -15.10
C ALA A 315 -11.47 -8.52 -15.03
N ALA A 316 -10.70 -8.91 -16.04
CA ALA A 316 -10.23 -10.29 -16.20
C ALA A 316 -9.26 -10.71 -15.08
N ASP A 317 -8.42 -9.77 -14.63
CA ASP A 317 -7.38 -10.00 -13.62
C ASP A 317 -7.96 -10.20 -12.21
N LEU A 318 -9.20 -9.76 -11.95
CA LEU A 318 -9.88 -9.97 -10.67
C LEU A 318 -10.57 -11.33 -10.55
N VAL A 319 -10.74 -12.05 -11.65
CA VAL A 319 -11.47 -13.33 -11.68
C VAL A 319 -10.51 -14.53 -11.70
N SER A 320 -9.21 -14.30 -11.93
CA SER A 320 -8.23 -15.37 -12.11
C SER A 320 -7.58 -15.89 -10.82
N ASP A 321 -7.59 -15.11 -9.74
CA ASP A 321 -6.66 -15.34 -8.62
C ASP A 321 -7.30 -15.99 -7.39
N VAL A 322 -8.64 -16.03 -7.31
CA VAL A 322 -9.39 -16.61 -6.18
C VAL A 322 -10.31 -17.76 -6.61
N PRO A 323 -10.54 -18.78 -5.75
CA PRO A 323 -11.36 -19.93 -6.10
C PRO A 323 -12.84 -19.53 -6.31
N ASN A 324 -13.44 -19.99 -7.41
CA ASN A 324 -14.83 -19.68 -7.78
C ASN A 324 -15.64 -20.89 -8.29
N THR A 325 -15.03 -22.08 -8.30
CA THR A 325 -15.70 -23.36 -8.61
C THR A 325 -15.50 -24.33 -7.46
N VAL A 326 -16.36 -25.34 -7.37
CA VAL A 326 -16.23 -26.41 -6.35
C VAL A 326 -14.85 -27.07 -6.44
N GLY A 327 -14.36 -27.38 -7.64
CA GLY A 327 -13.05 -28.00 -7.84
C GLY A 327 -11.89 -27.11 -7.36
N SER A 328 -11.90 -25.82 -7.72
CA SER A 328 -10.87 -24.87 -7.27
C SER A 328 -10.90 -24.66 -5.77
N TRP A 329 -12.10 -24.59 -5.17
CA TRP A 329 -12.27 -24.48 -3.72
C TRP A 329 -11.70 -25.70 -3.00
N ARG A 330 -12.02 -26.92 -3.45
CA ARG A 330 -11.48 -28.14 -2.83
C ARG A 330 -9.96 -28.19 -2.89
N SER A 331 -9.35 -27.84 -4.02
CA SER A 331 -7.90 -27.77 -4.14
C SER A 331 -7.29 -26.73 -3.20
N TYR A 332 -7.84 -25.51 -3.19
CA TYR A 332 -7.37 -24.42 -2.35
C TYR A 332 -7.46 -24.75 -0.85
N LEU A 333 -8.60 -25.29 -0.41
CA LEU A 333 -8.88 -25.63 0.97
C LEU A 333 -8.09 -26.85 1.47
N ALA A 334 -7.76 -27.79 0.58
CA ALA A 334 -6.88 -28.91 0.90
C ALA A 334 -5.44 -28.43 1.15
N GLU A 335 -4.93 -27.52 0.31
CA GLU A 335 -3.63 -26.89 0.55
C GLU A 335 -3.63 -26.08 1.84
N TYR A 336 -4.71 -25.33 2.10
CA TYR A 336 -4.82 -24.54 3.31
C TYR A 336 -4.89 -25.41 4.58
N SER A 337 -5.66 -26.51 4.55
CA SER A 337 -5.69 -27.51 5.62
C SER A 337 -4.29 -28.06 5.93
N ALA A 338 -3.53 -28.42 4.88
CA ALA A 338 -2.17 -28.92 5.03
C ALA A 338 -1.19 -27.88 5.58
N ASP A 339 -1.45 -26.60 5.35
CA ASP A 339 -0.67 -25.48 5.89
C ASP A 339 -0.98 -25.25 7.37
N MET A 340 -2.26 -25.23 7.75
CA MET A 340 -2.72 -25.09 9.15
C MET A 340 -2.22 -26.25 10.03
N LEU A 341 -2.43 -27.50 9.59
CA LEU A 341 -2.02 -28.71 10.31
C LEU A 341 -0.50 -28.85 10.46
N ARG A 342 0.29 -28.06 9.72
CA ARG A 342 1.76 -28.06 9.84
C ARG A 342 2.25 -27.22 11.01
N VAL A 343 1.49 -26.19 11.40
CA VAL A 343 1.97 -25.15 12.32
C VAL A 343 1.12 -25.01 13.59
N LEU A 344 -0.15 -25.41 13.55
CA LEU A 344 -1.06 -25.36 14.69
C LEU A 344 -0.99 -26.66 15.51
N ASP A 345 -1.16 -26.52 16.82
CA ASP A 345 -1.30 -27.65 17.73
C ASP A 345 -2.78 -28.02 18.01
N GLU A 346 -3.00 -29.02 18.86
CA GLU A 346 -4.37 -29.49 19.18
C GLU A 346 -5.17 -28.47 19.98
N ASP A 347 -4.51 -27.64 20.79
CA ASP A 347 -5.16 -26.62 21.62
C ASP A 347 -5.59 -25.40 20.78
N GLU A 348 -4.98 -25.21 19.61
CA GLU A 348 -5.36 -24.17 18.64
C GLU A 348 -6.41 -24.66 17.61
N LEU A 349 -6.61 -25.97 17.49
CA LEU A 349 -7.60 -26.60 16.59
C LEU A 349 -8.87 -27.03 17.33
N LEU A 350 -9.35 -26.20 18.27
CA LEU A 350 -10.43 -26.51 19.22
C LEU A 350 -11.72 -27.04 18.57
N THR A 351 -12.04 -26.56 17.38
CA THR A 351 -13.28 -26.91 16.65
C THR A 351 -13.08 -28.07 15.65
N THR A 352 -11.87 -28.62 15.54
CA THR A 352 -11.52 -29.65 14.55
C THR A 352 -11.53 -31.06 15.16
N THR A 353 -12.23 -32.00 14.54
CA THR A 353 -12.31 -33.40 15.02
C THR A 353 -11.06 -34.22 14.68
N GLU A 354 -10.88 -35.36 15.37
CA GLU A 354 -9.79 -36.31 15.08
C GLU A 354 -9.88 -36.88 13.66
N GLU A 355 -11.10 -37.10 13.17
CA GLU A 355 -11.37 -37.58 11.81
C GLU A 355 -10.92 -36.56 10.76
N GLN A 356 -11.20 -35.27 10.97
CA GLN A 356 -10.77 -34.18 10.09
C GLN A 356 -9.24 -34.05 10.03
N ARG A 357 -8.58 -34.12 11.19
CA ARG A 357 -7.11 -34.13 11.29
C ARG A 357 -6.52 -35.34 10.56
N SER A 358 -7.06 -36.53 10.80
CA SER A 358 -6.63 -37.76 10.15
C SER A 358 -6.82 -37.75 8.63
N ALA A 359 -7.90 -37.11 8.14
CA ALA A 359 -8.18 -36.95 6.72
C ALA A 359 -7.37 -35.83 6.05
N SER A 360 -6.64 -35.01 6.82
CA SER A 360 -5.98 -33.78 6.34
C SER A 360 -6.95 -32.81 5.66
N TRP A 361 -8.18 -32.73 6.19
CA TRP A 361 -9.25 -31.88 5.68
C TRP A 361 -9.99 -31.24 6.85
N LEU A 362 -9.81 -29.93 7.05
CA LEU A 362 -10.45 -29.16 8.14
C LEU A 362 -11.89 -28.76 7.81
N GLY A 363 -12.34 -29.00 6.58
CA GLY A 363 -13.72 -28.75 6.20
C GLY A 363 -14.68 -29.84 6.66
N HIS A 364 -15.96 -29.60 6.43
CA HIS A 364 -17.00 -30.64 6.40
C HIS A 364 -17.15 -31.22 4.99
N ASP A 365 -18.00 -32.23 4.86
CA ASP A 365 -18.51 -32.66 3.55
C ASP A 365 -19.22 -31.49 2.85
N GLY A 366 -19.17 -31.46 1.52
CA GLY A 366 -19.82 -30.40 0.75
C GLY A 366 -21.34 -30.52 0.79
N ALA A 367 -22.03 -29.39 0.88
CA ALA A 367 -23.48 -29.32 0.82
C ALA A 367 -23.97 -29.73 -0.58
N ASP A 368 -25.00 -30.56 -0.63
CA ASP A 368 -25.66 -30.88 -1.89
C ASP A 368 -26.56 -29.73 -2.38
N GLU A 369 -27.06 -29.87 -3.60
CA GLU A 369 -27.91 -28.86 -4.24
C GLU A 369 -29.25 -28.67 -3.49
N GLU A 370 -29.76 -29.69 -2.80
CA GLU A 370 -31.00 -29.62 -2.03
C GLU A 370 -30.80 -28.80 -0.76
N GLN A 371 -29.71 -29.03 -0.03
CA GLN A 371 -29.33 -28.25 1.15
C GLN A 371 -29.11 -26.77 0.81
N ILE A 372 -28.38 -26.48 -0.27
CA ILE A 372 -28.12 -25.11 -0.71
C ILE A 372 -29.42 -24.44 -1.17
N ALA A 373 -30.27 -25.12 -1.93
CA ALA A 373 -31.56 -24.58 -2.36
C ALA A 373 -32.48 -24.28 -1.18
N ALA A 374 -32.51 -25.15 -0.16
CA ALA A 374 -33.27 -24.92 1.07
C ALA A 374 -32.74 -23.71 1.86
N LEU A 375 -31.43 -23.49 1.89
CA LEU A 375 -30.83 -22.28 2.45
C LEU A 375 -31.26 -21.03 1.68
N GLU A 376 -31.18 -21.03 0.36
CA GLU A 376 -31.60 -19.88 -0.47
C GLU A 376 -33.09 -19.58 -0.32
N GLU A 377 -33.92 -20.61 -0.19
CA GLU A 377 -35.35 -20.46 0.12
C GLU A 377 -35.54 -19.80 1.50
N ARG A 378 -34.80 -20.24 2.52
CA ARG A 378 -34.83 -19.67 3.88
C ARG A 378 -34.37 -18.21 3.91
N LEU A 379 -33.34 -17.86 3.15
CA LEU A 379 -32.84 -16.49 3.03
C LEU A 379 -33.72 -15.60 2.14
N GLY A 380 -34.54 -16.20 1.27
CA GLY A 380 -35.37 -15.48 0.29
C GLY A 380 -34.58 -14.89 -0.88
N THR A 381 -33.32 -15.29 -1.07
CA THR A 381 -32.44 -14.81 -2.14
C THR A 381 -31.44 -15.89 -2.54
N ARG A 382 -30.91 -15.79 -3.76
CA ARG A 382 -29.82 -16.66 -4.20
C ARG A 382 -28.47 -16.18 -3.67
N LEU A 383 -27.63 -17.13 -3.26
CA LEU A 383 -26.28 -16.86 -2.79
C LEU A 383 -25.36 -16.47 -3.95
N PRO A 384 -24.29 -15.70 -3.68
CA PRO A 384 -23.26 -15.43 -4.66
C PRO A 384 -22.55 -16.73 -5.07
N SER A 385 -22.14 -16.81 -6.34
CA SER A 385 -21.64 -18.05 -6.94
C SER A 385 -20.39 -18.61 -6.27
N GLY A 386 -19.50 -17.75 -5.78
CA GLY A 386 -18.29 -18.10 -5.06
C GLY A 386 -18.60 -18.73 -3.71
N TYR A 387 -19.47 -18.10 -2.90
CA TYR A 387 -19.89 -18.64 -1.60
C TYR A 387 -20.72 -19.91 -1.75
N ARG A 388 -21.60 -19.97 -2.76
CA ARG A 388 -22.34 -21.18 -3.12
C ARG A 388 -21.39 -22.34 -3.45
N SER A 389 -20.36 -22.07 -4.25
CA SER A 389 -19.35 -23.08 -4.62
C SER A 389 -18.48 -23.49 -3.44
N PHE A 390 -18.23 -22.58 -2.49
CA PHE A 390 -17.58 -22.89 -1.22
C PHE A 390 -18.43 -23.87 -0.41
N LEU A 391 -19.72 -23.60 -0.18
CA LEU A 391 -20.62 -24.50 0.55
C LEU A 391 -20.71 -25.89 -0.10
N ALA A 392 -20.76 -25.94 -1.43
CA ALA A 392 -20.72 -27.21 -2.17
C ALA A 392 -19.35 -27.93 -2.11
N ALA A 393 -18.26 -27.20 -1.83
CA ALA A 393 -16.96 -27.80 -1.56
C ALA A 393 -16.83 -28.26 -0.10
N SER A 394 -17.40 -27.51 0.84
CA SER A 394 -17.42 -27.76 2.29
C SER A 394 -18.59 -27.02 2.96
N ASP A 395 -19.49 -27.76 3.60
CA ASP A 395 -20.66 -27.20 4.29
C ASP A 395 -20.28 -26.62 5.66
N GLY A 396 -19.70 -25.42 5.65
CA GLY A 396 -19.03 -24.83 6.82
C GLY A 396 -17.56 -25.23 6.88
N TRP A 397 -16.84 -24.75 7.91
CA TRP A 397 -15.39 -24.98 8.02
C TRP A 397 -14.92 -24.87 9.47
N SER A 398 -13.99 -25.72 9.91
CA SER A 398 -13.31 -25.56 11.19
C SER A 398 -11.99 -24.81 11.03
N THR A 399 -11.72 -23.88 11.94
CA THR A 399 -10.51 -23.05 12.04
C THR A 399 -10.05 -22.48 10.67
N MET A 400 -10.53 -21.27 10.34
CA MET A 400 -10.24 -20.59 9.06
C MET A 400 -9.10 -19.57 9.16
N GLY A 401 -8.59 -19.28 10.35
CA GLY A 401 -7.52 -18.30 10.56
C GLY A 401 -7.08 -18.23 12.01
N ALA A 402 -6.26 -17.23 12.35
CA ALA A 402 -5.76 -17.06 13.72
C ALA A 402 -6.87 -16.66 14.71
N PHE A 403 -7.90 -15.98 14.22
CA PHE A 403 -8.99 -15.43 15.04
C PHE A 403 -10.38 -15.96 14.64
N MET A 404 -10.47 -16.75 13.58
CA MET A 404 -11.72 -17.31 13.06
C MET A 404 -11.74 -18.82 13.26
N TYR A 405 -12.54 -19.28 14.23
CA TYR A 405 -12.50 -20.66 14.73
C TYR A 405 -13.51 -21.57 14.04
N SER A 406 -14.61 -21.05 13.50
CA SER A 406 -15.53 -21.84 12.68
C SER A 406 -16.40 -20.97 11.78
N LEU A 407 -16.80 -21.55 10.65
CA LEU A 407 -17.80 -21.00 9.73
C LEU A 407 -19.10 -21.81 9.79
N ARG A 408 -20.23 -21.11 9.69
CA ARG A 408 -21.57 -21.70 9.74
C ARG A 408 -21.85 -22.61 8.55
N THR A 409 -22.66 -23.63 8.78
CA THR A 409 -23.13 -24.56 7.74
C THR A 409 -24.40 -24.02 7.09
N THR A 410 -24.87 -24.66 6.02
CA THR A 410 -26.16 -24.36 5.37
C THR A 410 -27.34 -24.43 6.34
N ALA A 411 -27.24 -25.23 7.40
CA ALA A 411 -28.28 -25.36 8.43
C ALA A 411 -28.29 -24.18 9.41
N SER A 412 -27.13 -23.57 9.72
CA SER A 412 -26.99 -22.56 10.77
C SER A 412 -26.70 -21.15 10.27
N VAL A 413 -26.24 -20.96 9.04
CA VAL A 413 -25.98 -19.63 8.46
C VAL A 413 -27.29 -18.85 8.32
N GLY A 414 -27.29 -17.54 8.58
CA GLY A 414 -28.50 -16.72 8.57
C GLY A 414 -28.20 -15.23 8.50
N TRP A 415 -29.26 -14.42 8.49
CA TRP A 415 -29.11 -12.96 8.55
C TRP A 415 -28.59 -12.56 9.93
N LEU A 416 -27.78 -11.52 9.99
CA LEU A 416 -27.21 -11.01 11.24
C LEU A 416 -28.29 -10.76 12.29
N ASP A 417 -29.42 -10.20 11.87
CA ASP A 417 -30.61 -9.97 12.71
C ASP A 417 -31.17 -11.21 13.42
N ASP A 418 -30.97 -12.40 12.85
CA ASP A 418 -31.42 -13.66 13.44
C ASP A 418 -30.57 -14.05 14.66
N PHE A 419 -29.41 -13.41 14.86
CA PHE A 419 -28.40 -13.74 15.87
C PHE A 419 -28.14 -12.61 16.87
N ARG A 420 -29.07 -11.67 17.04
CA ARG A 420 -28.92 -10.50 17.93
C ARG A 420 -28.50 -10.81 19.37
N ASP A 421 -28.82 -12.00 19.87
CA ASP A 421 -28.44 -12.45 21.22
C ASP A 421 -27.06 -13.14 21.28
N GLU A 422 -26.45 -13.46 20.14
CA GLU A 422 -25.18 -14.20 20.02
C GLU A 422 -23.97 -13.28 19.73
N HIS A 423 -24.20 -12.01 19.40
CA HIS A 423 -23.13 -11.09 19.00
C HIS A 423 -23.24 -9.71 19.63
N ALA A 424 -22.11 -8.99 19.69
CA ALA A 424 -22.04 -7.61 20.18
C ALA A 424 -22.30 -6.55 19.08
N LEU A 425 -22.65 -6.96 17.86
CA LEU A 425 -22.85 -6.07 16.72
C LEU A 425 -24.15 -5.28 16.84
N ASP A 426 -24.04 -3.95 16.66
CA ASP A 426 -25.18 -3.05 16.46
C ASP A 426 -25.32 -2.74 14.96
N GLU A 427 -26.38 -3.26 14.34
CA GLU A 427 -26.64 -3.04 12.91
C GLU A 427 -26.78 -1.56 12.55
N ASP A 428 -27.36 -0.75 13.44
CA ASP A 428 -27.50 0.67 13.15
C ASP A 428 -26.11 1.30 13.07
N HIS A 429 -25.21 0.93 13.98
CA HIS A 429 -23.80 1.34 13.90
C HIS A 429 -23.12 0.86 12.62
N LEU A 430 -23.31 -0.40 12.23
CA LEU A 430 -22.74 -0.99 11.01
C LEU A 430 -23.23 -0.30 9.72
N LYS A 431 -24.50 0.13 9.65
CA LYS A 431 -25.04 0.92 8.53
C LYS A 431 -24.40 2.30 8.46
N HIS A 432 -24.08 2.92 9.61
CA HIS A 432 -23.30 4.16 9.64
C HIS A 432 -21.85 3.95 9.17
N GLU A 433 -21.32 2.72 9.26
CA GLU A 433 -20.01 2.34 8.73
C GLU A 433 -20.02 1.90 7.26
N GLY A 434 -21.19 1.93 6.59
CA GLY A 434 -21.29 1.83 5.13
C GLY A 434 -21.86 0.51 4.59
N LEU A 435 -22.30 -0.42 5.44
CA LEU A 435 -23.05 -1.60 5.01
C LEU A 435 -24.43 -1.20 4.47
N VAL A 436 -24.84 -1.81 3.35
CA VAL A 436 -25.95 -1.34 2.51
C VAL A 436 -27.19 -2.22 2.63
N GLY A 437 -27.03 -3.54 2.55
CA GLY A 437 -28.14 -4.49 2.51
C GLY A 437 -28.26 -5.36 3.76
N PRO A 438 -29.13 -6.38 3.70
CA PRO A 438 -29.16 -7.45 4.70
C PRO A 438 -27.77 -8.10 4.79
N VAL A 439 -27.27 -8.24 6.00
CA VAL A 439 -25.93 -8.77 6.26
C VAL A 439 -26.03 -10.24 6.64
N LEU A 440 -25.38 -11.11 5.89
CA LEU A 440 -25.28 -12.54 6.20
C LEU A 440 -24.11 -12.76 7.16
N LEU A 441 -24.37 -13.39 8.32
CA LEU A 441 -23.33 -13.78 9.27
C LEU A 441 -22.82 -15.17 8.88
N VAL A 442 -21.60 -15.25 8.34
CA VAL A 442 -21.01 -16.53 7.89
C VAL A 442 -20.08 -17.16 8.91
N SER A 443 -19.52 -16.38 9.83
CA SER A 443 -18.77 -16.88 10.97
C SER A 443 -19.70 -17.47 12.04
N ASP A 444 -19.24 -18.52 12.69
CA ASP A 444 -19.92 -19.12 13.84
C ASP A 444 -19.21 -18.70 15.14
N GLU A 445 -17.98 -19.18 15.33
CA GLU A 445 -17.14 -18.85 16.48
C GLU A 445 -15.84 -18.19 16.04
N GLY A 446 -15.44 -17.13 16.75
CA GLY A 446 -14.18 -16.43 16.57
C GLY A 446 -13.82 -15.69 17.84
N ASP A 447 -12.57 -15.29 17.98
CA ASP A 447 -12.17 -14.38 19.05
C ASP A 447 -12.78 -13.02 18.67
N ALA A 448 -13.87 -12.62 19.34
CA ALA A 448 -14.69 -11.42 19.11
C ALA A 448 -14.65 -10.80 17.69
N GLN A 449 -14.68 -11.66 16.67
CA GLN A 449 -14.51 -11.37 15.26
C GLN A 449 -15.65 -12.01 14.50
N TYR A 450 -16.24 -11.26 13.58
CA TYR A 450 -17.35 -11.71 12.76
C TYR A 450 -17.05 -11.51 11.28
N TRP A 451 -17.36 -12.51 10.48
CA TRP A 451 -17.29 -12.45 9.02
C TRP A 451 -18.68 -12.24 8.45
N LEU A 452 -18.80 -11.21 7.64
CA LEU A 452 -20.07 -10.65 7.18
C LEU A 452 -20.08 -10.62 5.65
N LEU A 453 -21.19 -11.01 5.02
CA LEU A 453 -21.44 -10.77 3.60
C LEU A 453 -22.60 -9.79 3.43
N ASP A 454 -22.38 -8.71 2.70
CA ASP A 454 -23.39 -7.67 2.47
C ASP A 454 -24.15 -7.95 1.16
N ALA A 455 -25.41 -8.37 1.27
CA ALA A 455 -26.25 -8.65 0.10
C ALA A 455 -26.69 -7.40 -0.68
N GLY A 456 -26.47 -6.20 -0.13
CA GLY A 456 -26.70 -4.92 -0.80
C GLY A 456 -25.48 -4.38 -1.53
N ASP A 457 -24.27 -4.72 -1.09
CA ASP A 457 -23.02 -4.38 -1.77
C ASP A 457 -22.57 -5.54 -2.67
N VAL A 458 -23.22 -5.63 -3.83
CA VAL A 458 -22.96 -6.67 -4.81
C VAL A 458 -21.86 -6.21 -5.77
N SER A 459 -20.80 -7.00 -5.82
CA SER A 459 -19.73 -6.88 -6.80
C SER A 459 -20.25 -7.16 -8.21
N PRO A 460 -19.64 -6.59 -9.26
CA PRO A 460 -20.24 -6.61 -10.60
C PRO A 460 -20.35 -7.99 -11.26
N ASP A 461 -19.72 -9.03 -10.74
CA ASP A 461 -19.91 -10.42 -11.14
C ASP A 461 -21.04 -11.15 -10.39
N GLY A 462 -21.67 -10.48 -9.43
CA GLY A 462 -22.73 -11.04 -8.59
C GLY A 462 -22.26 -11.53 -7.23
N GLU A 463 -20.96 -11.43 -6.91
CA GLU A 463 -20.45 -11.74 -5.58
C GLU A 463 -20.89 -10.69 -4.56
N TRP A 464 -21.10 -11.09 -3.30
CA TRP A 464 -21.39 -10.14 -2.23
C TRP A 464 -20.08 -9.68 -1.60
N ALA A 465 -19.99 -8.39 -1.31
CA ALA A 465 -18.85 -7.85 -0.59
C ALA A 465 -18.75 -8.51 0.79
N ALA A 466 -17.52 -8.80 1.21
CA ALA A 466 -17.23 -9.45 2.47
C ALA A 466 -16.46 -8.50 3.39
N TYR A 467 -16.72 -8.61 4.69
CA TYR A 467 -16.13 -7.74 5.70
C TYR A 467 -15.76 -8.55 6.94
N VAL A 468 -14.72 -8.08 7.63
CA VAL A 468 -14.37 -8.52 8.99
C VAL A 468 -14.74 -7.43 9.96
N TRP A 469 -15.48 -7.74 11.00
CA TRP A 469 -15.59 -6.87 12.17
C TRP A 469 -14.88 -7.51 13.34
N ALA A 470 -14.15 -6.74 14.16
CA ALA A 470 -13.53 -7.24 15.38
C ALA A 470 -13.59 -6.20 16.50
N SER A 471 -13.87 -6.63 17.74
CA SER A 471 -14.12 -5.70 18.85
C SER A 471 -12.88 -4.93 19.37
N TRP A 472 -11.67 -5.43 19.08
CA TRP A 472 -10.40 -4.89 19.59
C TRP A 472 -9.66 -3.98 18.59
N TYR A 473 -10.20 -3.75 17.40
CA TYR A 473 -9.74 -2.74 16.46
C TYR A 473 -10.92 -1.83 16.10
N PRO A 474 -10.73 -0.52 15.82
CA PRO A 474 -11.86 0.39 15.58
C PRO A 474 -12.66 0.02 14.31
N GLY A 475 -13.75 -0.72 14.49
CA GLY A 475 -14.86 -0.83 13.53
C GLY A 475 -14.74 -1.92 12.47
N LEU A 476 -15.64 -1.85 11.50
CA LEU A 476 -15.70 -2.68 10.30
C LEU A 476 -14.39 -2.56 9.50
N GLY A 477 -13.78 -3.70 9.21
CA GLY A 477 -12.56 -3.82 8.44
C GLY A 477 -12.71 -3.42 6.98
N GLY A 478 -11.63 -3.59 6.22
CA GLY A 478 -11.63 -3.31 4.78
C GLY A 478 -12.68 -4.13 4.03
N ARG A 479 -13.27 -3.54 2.98
CA ARG A 479 -14.15 -4.26 2.04
C ARG A 479 -13.31 -5.25 1.25
N HIS A 480 -13.72 -6.51 1.29
CA HIS A 480 -13.31 -7.54 0.34
C HIS A 480 -14.39 -7.66 -0.74
N ARG A 481 -13.99 -7.88 -1.98
CA ARG A 481 -14.91 -7.93 -3.12
C ARG A 481 -15.85 -9.14 -3.05
N SER A 482 -15.35 -10.26 -2.53
CA SER A 482 -16.09 -11.52 -2.39
C SER A 482 -15.67 -12.26 -1.12
N PHE A 483 -16.43 -13.30 -0.76
CA PHE A 483 -16.01 -14.25 0.28
C PHE A 483 -14.64 -14.89 -0.01
N ALA A 484 -14.35 -15.18 -1.29
CA ALA A 484 -13.07 -15.78 -1.67
C ALA A 484 -11.88 -14.84 -1.42
N ASP A 485 -12.06 -13.55 -1.72
CA ASP A 485 -11.05 -12.52 -1.44
C ASP A 485 -10.80 -12.34 0.07
N LEU A 486 -11.83 -12.54 0.89
CA LEU A 486 -11.70 -12.52 2.35
C LEU A 486 -10.91 -13.73 2.86
N VAL A 487 -11.23 -14.94 2.37
CA VAL A 487 -10.49 -16.17 2.74
C VAL A 487 -9.02 -16.10 2.32
N ASP A 488 -8.72 -15.59 1.12
CA ASP A 488 -7.34 -15.41 0.65
C ASP A 488 -6.57 -14.41 1.53
N HIS A 489 -7.21 -13.29 1.86
CA HIS A 489 -6.63 -12.31 2.78
C HIS A 489 -6.35 -12.92 4.15
N GLU A 490 -7.26 -13.72 4.71
CA GLU A 490 -7.04 -14.32 6.02
C GLU A 490 -5.98 -15.41 6.00
N ARG A 491 -5.87 -16.19 4.92
CA ARG A 491 -4.75 -17.13 4.76
C ARG A 491 -3.41 -16.41 4.78
N ALA A 492 -3.30 -15.27 4.10
CA ALA A 492 -2.08 -14.46 4.11
C ALA A 492 -1.76 -13.91 5.51
N SER A 493 -2.78 -13.38 6.21
CA SER A 493 -2.68 -12.91 7.60
C SER A 493 -2.22 -14.03 8.55
N PHE A 494 -2.80 -15.23 8.41
CA PHE A 494 -2.41 -16.41 9.15
C PHE A 494 -0.93 -16.78 8.91
N GLU A 495 -0.50 -16.88 7.64
CA GLU A 495 0.90 -17.19 7.30
C GLU A 495 1.88 -16.18 7.94
N GLU A 496 1.55 -14.89 7.89
CA GLU A 496 2.35 -13.81 8.51
C GLU A 496 2.41 -13.96 10.04
N LEU A 497 1.26 -14.13 10.70
CA LEU A 497 1.18 -14.24 12.16
C LEU A 497 1.91 -15.48 12.67
N SER A 498 1.69 -16.65 12.05
CA SER A 498 2.39 -17.89 12.43
C SER A 498 3.89 -17.76 12.23
N GLY A 499 4.34 -17.14 11.13
CA GLY A 499 5.75 -16.80 10.91
C GLY A 499 6.30 -15.92 12.03
N SER A 500 5.56 -14.85 12.39
CA SER A 500 5.95 -13.92 13.44
C SER A 500 6.08 -14.58 14.83
N GLU A 501 5.33 -15.64 15.10
CA GLU A 501 5.39 -16.46 16.32
C GLU A 501 6.47 -17.56 16.26
N GLY A 502 7.23 -17.65 15.16
CA GLY A 502 8.31 -18.64 14.99
C GLY A 502 7.81 -20.00 14.50
N ARG A 503 6.58 -20.07 13.98
CA ARG A 503 5.93 -21.27 13.45
C ARG A 503 5.58 -21.07 11.96
N PRO A 504 6.55 -20.80 11.08
CA PRO A 504 6.27 -20.42 9.70
C PRO A 504 5.67 -21.57 8.89
N VAL A 505 4.64 -21.26 8.11
CA VAL A 505 4.03 -22.21 7.17
C VAL A 505 5.03 -22.61 6.07
N ARG A 506 5.85 -21.65 5.61
CA ARG A 506 6.80 -21.79 4.48
C ARG A 506 8.22 -21.31 4.85
N PRO A 507 8.95 -22.04 5.72
CA PRO A 507 10.24 -21.58 6.28
C PRO A 507 11.38 -21.43 5.26
N LYS A 508 11.34 -22.18 4.15
CA LYS A 508 12.41 -22.19 3.15
C LYS A 508 12.66 -20.78 2.60
N GLY A 509 13.92 -20.34 2.58
CA GLY A 509 14.29 -19.00 2.11
C GLY A 509 14.61 -17.99 3.22
N ALA A 510 14.30 -18.30 4.49
CA ALA A 510 14.41 -17.35 5.60
C ALA A 510 15.85 -16.84 5.80
N GLU A 511 16.82 -17.75 5.81
CA GLU A 511 18.23 -17.41 6.01
C GLU A 511 18.79 -16.60 4.84
N GLU A 512 18.46 -16.96 3.59
CA GLU A 512 18.91 -16.19 2.42
C GLU A 512 18.36 -14.76 2.42
N LEU A 513 17.09 -14.58 2.84
CA LEU A 513 16.45 -13.27 2.98
C LEU A 513 17.03 -12.46 4.14
N LEU A 514 17.26 -13.09 5.29
CA LEU A 514 17.92 -12.46 6.44
C LEU A 514 19.31 -11.92 6.05
N ASP A 515 20.08 -12.72 5.34
CA ASP A 515 21.39 -12.35 4.83
C ASP A 515 21.34 -11.27 3.74
N GLN A 516 20.33 -11.31 2.87
CA GLN A 516 20.05 -10.24 1.93
C GLN A 516 19.76 -8.93 2.67
N GLY A 517 18.95 -8.98 3.72
CA GLY A 517 18.60 -7.83 4.55
C GLY A 517 19.83 -7.23 5.25
N ARG A 518 20.66 -8.07 5.89
CA ARG A 518 21.93 -7.64 6.51
C ARG A 518 22.84 -6.93 5.50
N ARG A 519 23.05 -7.53 4.32
CA ARG A 519 23.87 -6.93 3.26
C ARG A 519 23.28 -5.63 2.73
N ALA A 520 21.96 -5.55 2.58
CA ALA A 520 21.28 -4.34 2.13
C ALA A 520 21.43 -3.21 3.16
N ALA A 521 21.22 -3.50 4.45
CA ALA A 521 21.39 -2.54 5.55
C ALA A 521 22.82 -1.98 5.60
N LEU A 522 23.84 -2.85 5.55
CA LEU A 522 25.25 -2.42 5.54
C LEU A 522 25.62 -1.61 4.29
N ARG A 523 24.88 -1.73 3.19
CA ARG A 523 25.08 -0.92 1.97
C ARG A 523 24.28 0.37 1.94
N GLY A 524 23.55 0.71 3.00
CA GLY A 524 22.67 1.88 3.03
C GLY A 524 21.35 1.71 2.27
N ARG A 525 21.03 0.48 1.84
CA ARG A 525 19.79 0.13 1.11
C ARG A 525 18.72 -0.34 2.08
N VAL A 526 18.23 0.60 2.89
CA VAL A 526 17.32 0.31 4.02
C VAL A 526 15.99 -0.30 3.57
N ASP A 527 15.41 0.17 2.47
CA ASP A 527 14.07 -0.28 2.06
C ASP A 527 14.11 -1.73 1.58
N GLU A 528 15.14 -2.08 0.79
CA GLU A 528 15.45 -3.48 0.47
C GLU A 528 15.71 -4.32 1.72
N ALA A 529 16.36 -3.75 2.74
CA ALA A 529 16.63 -4.47 3.97
C ALA A 529 15.36 -4.71 4.77
N LEU A 530 14.48 -3.72 4.92
CA LEU A 530 13.20 -3.83 5.60
C LEU A 530 12.28 -4.84 4.89
N ASP A 531 12.20 -4.82 3.55
CA ASP A 531 11.43 -5.82 2.80
C ASP A 531 12.00 -7.23 3.00
N ALA A 532 13.32 -7.39 2.88
CA ALA A 532 13.97 -8.68 3.08
C ALA A 532 13.77 -9.20 4.51
N PHE A 533 13.88 -8.35 5.53
CA PHE A 533 13.63 -8.74 6.92
C PHE A 533 12.16 -9.09 7.17
N ARG A 534 11.19 -8.32 6.64
CA ARG A 534 9.76 -8.65 6.73
C ARG A 534 9.47 -10.02 6.14
N ARG A 535 9.97 -10.30 4.94
CA ARG A 535 9.79 -11.60 4.27
C ARG A 535 10.51 -12.74 4.96
N ALA A 536 11.60 -12.47 5.67
CA ALA A 536 12.28 -13.46 6.51
C ALA A 536 11.53 -13.71 7.83
N GLU A 537 10.92 -12.68 8.43
CA GLU A 537 10.05 -12.76 9.61
C GLU A 537 8.77 -13.57 9.31
N GLU A 538 8.11 -13.34 8.17
CA GLU A 538 7.00 -14.18 7.66
C GLU A 538 7.41 -15.66 7.52
N LYS A 539 8.72 -15.92 7.34
CA LYS A 539 9.31 -17.26 7.26
C LYS A 539 9.94 -17.74 8.57
N GLY A 540 9.65 -17.08 9.68
CA GLY A 540 9.98 -17.53 11.02
C GLY A 540 11.31 -17.03 11.58
N SER A 541 12.01 -16.11 10.91
CA SER A 541 13.29 -15.60 11.44
C SER A 541 13.06 -14.55 12.52
N GLY A 542 13.36 -14.92 13.76
CA GLY A 542 13.33 -13.99 14.90
C GLY A 542 14.42 -12.91 14.82
N ALA A 543 15.60 -13.25 14.29
CA ALA A 543 16.65 -12.28 14.02
C ALA A 543 16.22 -11.23 12.99
N ALA A 544 15.48 -11.62 11.94
CA ALA A 544 14.97 -10.67 10.95
C ALA A 544 13.96 -9.70 11.56
N ALA A 545 13.02 -10.21 12.37
CA ALA A 545 12.07 -9.38 13.11
C ALA A 545 12.79 -8.34 13.98
N TYR A 546 13.82 -8.76 14.71
CA TYR A 546 14.62 -7.87 15.56
C TYR A 546 15.35 -6.80 14.74
N LEU A 547 16.05 -7.21 13.68
CA LEU A 547 16.80 -6.31 12.82
C LEU A 547 15.90 -5.31 12.09
N ARG A 548 14.67 -5.70 11.73
CA ARG A 548 13.65 -4.79 11.16
C ARG A 548 13.30 -3.69 12.15
N VAL A 549 13.10 -4.03 13.43
CA VAL A 549 12.81 -3.05 14.49
C VAL A 549 14.00 -2.13 14.74
N VAL A 550 15.22 -2.68 14.83
CA VAL A 550 16.45 -1.89 14.99
C VAL A 550 16.61 -0.89 13.84
N LEU A 551 16.47 -1.34 12.60
CA LEU A 551 16.62 -0.50 11.42
C LEU A 551 15.54 0.60 11.37
N SER A 552 14.29 0.24 11.70
CA SER A 552 13.17 1.19 11.76
C SER A 552 13.38 2.26 12.84
N ALA A 553 14.05 1.93 13.95
CA ALA A 553 14.30 2.88 15.03
C ALA A 553 15.22 4.04 14.64
N PHE A 554 16.08 3.86 13.64
CA PHE A 554 16.88 4.95 13.07
C PHE A 554 16.06 5.86 12.13
N LEU A 555 14.95 5.36 11.58
CA LEU A 555 14.02 6.16 10.78
C LEU A 555 13.08 6.98 11.69
N ASP A 556 12.56 6.31 12.72
CA ASP A 556 11.85 6.93 13.83
C ASP A 556 11.94 6.06 15.10
N VAL A 557 12.54 6.61 16.14
CA VAL A 557 12.73 5.92 17.43
C VAL A 557 11.44 5.90 18.26
N ARG A 558 10.48 6.79 17.99
CA ARG A 558 9.19 6.83 18.69
C ARG A 558 8.39 5.56 18.42
N GLY A 559 7.68 5.07 19.43
CA GLY A 559 6.91 3.82 19.39
C GLY A 559 7.73 2.53 19.32
N THR A 560 9.06 2.60 19.17
CA THR A 560 9.93 1.41 19.07
C THR A 560 9.82 0.50 20.30
N HIS A 561 9.63 1.06 21.48
CA HIS A 561 9.43 0.29 22.70
C HIS A 561 8.19 -0.63 22.65
N HIS A 562 7.09 -0.23 21.98
CA HIS A 562 5.92 -1.09 21.79
C HIS A 562 6.23 -2.32 20.92
N ARG A 563 7.00 -2.12 19.85
CA ARG A 563 7.44 -3.20 18.94
C ARG A 563 8.39 -4.15 19.64
N LEU A 564 9.40 -3.62 20.34
CA LEU A 564 10.37 -4.43 21.10
C LEU A 564 9.70 -5.25 22.21
N ARG A 565 8.69 -4.71 22.90
CA ARG A 565 7.95 -5.45 23.92
C ARG A 565 7.33 -6.73 23.35
N GLY A 566 6.59 -6.62 22.24
CA GLY A 566 5.95 -7.79 21.62
C GLY A 566 6.97 -8.80 21.10
N LEU A 567 8.07 -8.29 20.54
CA LEU A 567 9.14 -9.12 19.99
C LEU A 567 9.93 -9.87 21.07
N LEU A 568 10.24 -9.24 22.20
CA LEU A 568 11.00 -9.86 23.30
C LEU A 568 10.16 -10.85 24.12
N ALA A 569 8.82 -10.80 24.00
CA ALA A 569 7.95 -11.83 24.57
C ALA A 569 8.05 -13.18 23.85
N ARG A 570 8.63 -13.23 22.64
CA ARG A 570 8.72 -14.41 21.80
C ARG A 570 10.02 -15.19 22.04
N PRO A 571 9.98 -16.43 22.55
CA PRO A 571 11.19 -17.18 22.92
C PRO A 571 12.15 -17.43 21.75
N HIS A 572 11.65 -17.70 20.54
CA HIS A 572 12.48 -17.96 19.37
C HIS A 572 13.31 -16.72 18.97
N VAL A 573 12.74 -15.51 19.14
CA VAL A 573 13.45 -14.26 18.88
C VAL A 573 14.60 -14.09 19.86
N VAL A 574 14.34 -14.26 21.16
CA VAL A 574 15.37 -14.19 22.22
C VAL A 574 16.48 -15.22 22.00
N ALA A 575 16.12 -16.43 21.55
CA ALA A 575 17.07 -17.48 21.25
C ALA A 575 17.98 -17.15 20.05
N GLU A 576 17.43 -16.58 18.98
CA GLU A 576 18.20 -16.19 17.78
C GLU A 576 19.08 -14.95 18.00
N ILE A 577 18.61 -13.98 18.78
CA ILE A 577 19.37 -12.73 19.04
C ILE A 577 20.43 -12.90 20.13
N GLY A 578 20.17 -13.76 21.12
CA GLY A 578 21.01 -14.00 22.28
C GLY A 578 20.76 -13.02 23.43
N THR A 579 20.78 -13.53 24.67
CA THR A 579 20.49 -12.77 25.90
C THR A 579 21.43 -11.58 26.12
N GLU A 580 22.69 -11.70 25.71
CA GLU A 580 23.65 -10.59 25.78
C GLU A 580 23.17 -9.41 24.92
N GLN A 581 22.86 -9.65 23.65
CA GLN A 581 22.38 -8.62 22.71
C GLN A 581 21.06 -7.99 23.17
N VAL A 582 20.16 -8.80 23.74
CA VAL A 582 18.91 -8.32 24.35
C VAL A 582 19.21 -7.28 25.43
N ASN A 583 20.03 -7.66 26.40
CA ASN A 583 20.29 -6.85 27.58
C ASN A 583 21.04 -5.57 27.25
N THR A 584 21.83 -5.53 26.18
CA THR A 584 22.72 -4.40 25.90
C THR A 584 22.23 -3.47 24.79
N GLU A 585 21.50 -3.98 23.79
CA GLU A 585 20.96 -3.17 22.70
C GLU A 585 19.44 -3.09 22.72
N ALA A 586 18.73 -4.22 22.79
CA ALA A 586 17.26 -4.21 22.70
C ALA A 586 16.64 -3.45 23.88
N VAL A 587 17.07 -3.76 25.11
CA VAL A 587 16.59 -3.08 26.32
C VAL A 587 17.02 -1.61 26.31
N ALA A 588 18.25 -1.29 25.89
CA ALA A 588 18.71 0.09 25.82
C ALA A 588 17.85 0.94 24.85
N LEU A 589 17.54 0.37 23.68
CA LEU A 589 16.69 1.01 22.68
C LEU A 589 15.23 1.14 23.16
N PHE A 590 14.72 0.14 23.88
CA PHE A 590 13.41 0.18 24.54
C PHE A 590 13.34 1.34 25.54
N LEU A 591 14.29 1.46 26.46
CA LEU A 591 14.31 2.49 27.49
C LEU A 591 14.38 3.90 26.89
N ARG A 592 15.19 4.06 25.83
CA ARG A 592 15.29 5.31 25.06
C ARG A 592 13.96 5.70 24.44
N SER A 593 13.32 4.77 23.72
CA SER A 593 12.04 5.02 23.05
C SER A 593 10.91 5.31 24.04
N ALA A 594 10.79 4.53 25.11
CA ALA A 594 9.79 4.73 26.16
C ALA A 594 9.92 6.10 26.87
N GLY A 595 11.15 6.59 27.04
CA GLY A 595 11.40 7.92 27.60
C GLY A 595 10.95 9.08 26.71
N LEU A 596 10.89 8.88 25.38
CA LEU A 596 10.50 9.91 24.41
C LEU A 596 8.98 10.00 24.22
N ASP A 597 8.29 8.87 24.24
CA ASP A 597 6.85 8.83 23.92
C ASP A 597 5.99 9.33 25.08
N THR A 598 6.43 9.19 26.33
CA THR A 598 5.62 9.62 27.47
C THR A 598 6.48 10.10 28.64
N PRO A 599 6.93 11.37 28.63
CA PRO A 599 7.66 11.96 29.74
C PRO A 599 6.87 11.77 31.06
N GLY A 600 7.44 11.02 32.00
CA GLY A 600 6.80 10.70 33.29
C GLY A 600 5.92 9.43 33.33
N ARG A 601 5.73 8.69 32.23
CA ARG A 601 5.09 7.35 32.24
C ARG A 601 5.99 6.18 31.80
N ALA A 602 7.27 6.44 31.51
CA ALA A 602 8.24 5.41 31.16
C ALA A 602 8.37 4.29 32.23
N ALA A 603 8.08 4.58 33.50
CA ALA A 603 8.02 3.58 34.57
C ALA A 603 6.98 2.46 34.29
N HIS A 604 5.87 2.78 33.63
CA HIS A 604 4.88 1.77 33.24
C HIS A 604 5.43 0.84 32.15
N ALA A 605 6.03 1.40 31.11
CA ALA A 605 6.65 0.62 30.04
C ALA A 605 7.75 -0.31 30.58
N VAL A 606 8.59 0.20 31.49
CA VAL A 606 9.64 -0.60 32.17
C VAL A 606 9.02 -1.74 32.97
N ARG A 607 7.99 -1.48 33.78
CA ARG A 607 7.31 -2.52 34.55
C ARG A 607 6.76 -3.63 33.65
N VAL A 608 6.11 -3.25 32.54
CA VAL A 608 5.55 -4.22 31.59
C VAL A 608 6.65 -5.05 30.92
N LEU A 609 7.81 -4.46 30.62
CA LEU A 609 8.93 -5.24 30.07
C LEU A 609 9.55 -6.17 31.11
N ASP A 610 9.66 -5.76 32.37
CA ASP A 610 10.14 -6.63 33.47
C ASP A 610 9.17 -7.79 33.73
N GLU A 611 7.86 -7.57 33.60
CA GLU A 611 6.85 -8.65 33.60
C GLU A 611 7.05 -9.63 32.44
N THR A 612 7.48 -9.13 31.28
CA THR A 612 7.75 -9.95 30.07
C THR A 612 9.08 -10.71 30.16
N MET A 613 10.10 -10.10 30.79
CA MET A 613 11.42 -10.69 31.01
C MET A 613 11.83 -10.55 32.49
N PRO A 614 11.32 -11.42 33.38
CA PRO A 614 11.56 -11.33 34.81
C PRO A 614 13.04 -11.44 35.16
N GLY A 615 13.51 -10.55 36.04
CA GLY A 615 14.90 -10.57 36.51
C GLY A 615 15.87 -9.79 35.62
N SER A 616 15.37 -8.95 34.72
CA SER A 616 16.17 -8.05 33.88
C SER A 616 16.72 -6.82 34.63
N GLY A 617 16.26 -6.58 35.87
CA GLY A 617 16.84 -5.58 36.77
C GLY A 617 16.66 -4.14 36.28
N LEU A 618 15.54 -3.86 35.61
CA LEU A 618 15.36 -2.63 34.88
C LEU A 618 15.16 -1.40 35.80
N PRO A 619 15.79 -0.27 35.47
CA PRO A 619 15.72 0.98 36.23
C PRO A 619 14.34 1.63 36.18
N SER A 620 13.79 2.01 37.34
CA SER A 620 12.43 2.54 37.46
C SER A 620 12.34 4.07 37.32
N THR A 621 13.42 4.80 37.64
CA THR A 621 13.48 6.26 37.55
C THR A 621 14.34 6.75 36.39
N ASP A 622 14.12 7.97 35.92
CA ASP A 622 14.86 8.57 34.80
C ASP A 622 16.37 8.63 35.06
N ARG A 623 16.76 8.96 36.30
CA ARG A 623 18.17 9.02 36.72
C ARG A 623 18.83 7.65 36.77
N GLU A 624 18.10 6.63 37.24
CA GLU A 624 18.57 5.24 37.21
C GLU A 624 18.68 4.74 35.77
N ARG A 625 17.77 5.16 34.87
CA ARG A 625 17.83 4.80 33.44
C ARG A 625 19.09 5.30 32.77
N GLU A 626 19.46 6.56 32.98
CA GLU A 626 20.69 7.12 32.42
C GLU A 626 21.93 6.39 32.93
N ALA A 627 21.98 6.07 34.23
CA ALA A 627 23.09 5.31 34.82
C ALA A 627 23.15 3.88 34.27
N TRP A 628 22.00 3.21 34.14
CA TRP A 628 21.90 1.85 33.61
C TRP A 628 22.34 1.79 32.15
N LEU A 629 21.90 2.73 31.31
CA LEU A 629 22.31 2.83 29.90
C LEU A 629 23.82 3.02 29.75
N ALA A 630 24.45 3.76 30.67
CA ALA A 630 25.89 3.94 30.67
C ALA A 630 26.65 2.68 31.10
N GLU A 631 26.11 1.90 32.06
CA GLU A 631 26.71 0.67 32.58
C GLU A 631 26.57 -0.53 31.63
N HIS A 632 25.43 -0.64 30.91
CA HIS A 632 25.08 -1.79 30.06
C HIS A 632 25.46 -1.61 28.59
N ARG A 633 26.37 -0.68 28.30
CA ARG A 633 26.85 -0.40 26.95
C ARG A 633 27.87 -1.44 26.49
N ILE A 634 27.67 -2.01 25.30
CA ILE A 634 28.70 -2.80 24.61
C ILE A 634 29.70 -1.87 23.89
N PRO A 635 31.01 -2.08 24.07
CA PRO A 635 32.02 -1.40 23.27
C PRO A 635 31.85 -1.68 21.77
N GLU A 636 31.96 -0.64 20.97
CA GLU A 636 31.97 -0.75 19.51
C GLU A 636 33.32 -1.25 19.00
N ALA A 637 33.41 -1.47 17.68
CA ALA A 637 34.68 -1.77 17.05
C ALA A 637 35.75 -0.71 17.44
N PRO A 638 37.01 -1.09 17.75
CA PRO A 638 37.94 -0.20 18.45
C PRO A 638 38.16 1.19 17.83
N ALA A 639 38.09 1.28 16.50
CA ALA A 639 38.19 2.57 15.79
C ALA A 639 36.97 3.45 16.03
N PHE A 640 35.78 2.88 15.90
CA PHE A 640 34.52 3.58 16.14
C PHE A 640 34.35 3.93 17.62
N GLU A 641 34.81 3.08 18.54
CA GLU A 641 34.80 3.34 19.97
C GLU A 641 35.56 4.63 20.32
N ARG A 642 36.77 4.81 19.77
CA ARG A 642 37.56 6.04 19.95
C ARG A 642 36.88 7.28 19.36
N ALA A 643 36.16 7.10 18.25
CA ALA A 643 35.37 8.18 17.64
C ALA A 643 34.21 8.59 18.56
N LEU A 644 33.51 7.63 19.16
CA LEU A 644 32.45 7.89 20.14
C LEU A 644 32.99 8.61 21.39
N ASP A 645 34.14 8.20 21.93
CA ASP A 645 34.76 8.90 23.07
C ASP A 645 35.11 10.36 22.74
N SER A 646 35.64 10.59 21.54
CA SER A 646 35.96 11.94 21.04
C SER A 646 34.69 12.77 20.86
N ALA A 647 33.64 12.18 20.29
CA ALA A 647 32.34 12.81 20.10
C ALA A 647 31.68 13.18 21.45
N ARG A 648 31.72 12.30 22.46
CA ARG A 648 31.24 12.63 23.83
C ARG A 648 32.00 13.81 24.44
N ALA A 649 33.32 13.85 24.28
CA ALA A 649 34.15 14.94 24.79
C ALA A 649 33.82 16.28 24.09
N LEU A 650 33.46 16.26 22.81
CA LEU A 650 32.99 17.44 22.07
C LEU A 650 31.56 17.84 22.48
N ALA A 651 30.65 16.87 22.57
CA ALA A 651 29.26 17.08 22.97
C ALA A 651 29.15 17.69 24.38
N SER A 652 29.96 17.23 25.34
CA SER A 652 29.98 17.79 26.70
C SER A 652 30.42 19.26 26.77
N ARG A 653 31.09 19.76 25.72
CA ARG A 653 31.46 21.18 25.55
C ARG A 653 30.46 21.98 24.70
N GLY A 654 29.36 21.35 24.28
CA GLY A 654 28.35 21.96 23.41
C GLY A 654 28.71 21.98 21.92
N ALA A 655 29.82 21.35 21.51
CA ALA A 655 30.26 21.29 20.11
C ALA A 655 29.58 20.13 19.37
N THR A 656 28.26 20.20 19.20
CA THR A 656 27.45 19.10 18.66
C THR A 656 27.70 18.81 17.18
N ASP A 657 28.03 19.82 16.38
CA ASP A 657 28.34 19.63 14.95
C ASP A 657 29.73 18.99 14.76
N ASP A 658 30.73 19.41 15.53
CA ASP A 658 32.06 18.79 15.52
C ASP A 658 31.99 17.34 16.03
N ALA A 659 31.17 17.09 17.07
CA ALA A 659 30.92 15.74 17.56
C ALA A 659 30.31 14.84 16.48
N TRP A 660 29.36 15.37 15.69
CA TRP A 660 28.77 14.63 14.58
C TRP A 660 29.78 14.37 13.46
N ALA A 661 30.60 15.35 13.08
CA ALA A 661 31.61 15.18 12.03
C ALA A 661 32.56 14.01 12.33
N VAL A 662 32.97 13.86 13.60
CA VAL A 662 33.79 12.72 14.05
C VAL A 662 33.06 11.38 13.91
N ILE A 663 31.76 11.33 14.24
CA ILE A 663 30.92 10.14 14.08
C ILE A 663 30.76 9.81 12.59
N GLU A 664 30.42 10.80 11.77
CA GLU A 664 30.18 10.69 10.33
C GLU A 664 31.38 10.12 9.59
N GLU A 665 32.59 10.60 9.91
CA GLU A 665 33.83 10.08 9.33
C GLU A 665 34.04 8.60 9.69
N ALA A 666 33.88 8.25 10.98
CA ALA A 666 34.09 6.90 11.48
C ALA A 666 33.00 5.89 11.04
N LEU A 667 31.79 6.37 10.71
CA LEU A 667 30.66 5.55 10.30
C LEU A 667 30.91 4.78 9.00
N THR A 668 31.76 5.29 8.11
CA THR A 668 32.09 4.63 6.84
C THR A 668 32.97 3.39 7.05
N GLU A 669 33.74 3.34 8.14
CA GLU A 669 34.60 2.21 8.52
C GLU A 669 33.96 1.29 9.57
N TRP A 670 32.76 1.63 10.06
CA TRP A 670 32.06 0.82 11.05
C TRP A 670 31.71 -0.55 10.46
N TYR A 671 31.98 -1.60 11.21
CA TYR A 671 31.63 -2.98 10.87
C TYR A 671 30.95 -3.67 12.05
N PRO A 672 30.03 -4.61 11.78
CA PRO A 672 29.32 -5.30 12.83
C PRO A 672 30.25 -6.31 13.52
N VAL A 673 30.22 -6.34 14.85
CA VAL A 673 30.94 -7.33 15.68
C VAL A 673 30.12 -8.59 15.97
N SER A 674 28.85 -8.62 15.52
CA SER A 674 27.91 -9.73 15.66
C SER A 674 26.92 -9.69 14.48
N PRO A 675 26.41 -10.84 14.00
CA PRO A 675 25.45 -10.91 12.88
C PRO A 675 24.11 -10.20 13.17
N ASN A 676 23.81 -9.93 14.45
CA ASN A 676 22.60 -9.24 14.88
C ASN A 676 22.82 -7.73 15.10
N ARG A 677 23.93 -7.18 14.60
CA ARG A 677 24.21 -5.74 14.57
C ARG A 677 24.30 -5.28 13.12
N ILE A 678 23.43 -4.36 12.72
CA ILE A 678 23.44 -3.78 11.35
C ILE A 678 23.62 -2.25 11.35
N ALA A 679 23.55 -1.64 12.53
CA ALA A 679 23.80 -0.23 12.76
C ALA A 679 24.29 -0.04 14.21
N PRO A 680 25.09 1.02 14.51
CA PRO A 680 25.57 1.29 15.86
C PRO A 680 24.45 1.86 16.74
N VAL A 681 23.65 1.00 17.37
CA VAL A 681 22.50 1.38 18.23
C VAL A 681 22.90 2.34 19.36
N ALA A 682 24.17 2.31 19.79
CA ALA A 682 24.73 3.26 20.75
C ALA A 682 24.52 4.74 20.35
N LEU A 683 24.44 5.05 19.05
CA LEU A 683 24.13 6.41 18.59
C LEU A 683 22.72 6.89 18.96
N LEU A 684 21.78 5.97 19.13
CA LEU A 684 20.41 6.30 19.55
C LEU A 684 20.25 6.31 21.08
N THR A 685 21.02 5.46 21.78
CA THR A 685 20.80 5.15 23.20
C THR A 685 21.75 5.85 24.16
N ASP A 686 22.91 6.33 23.70
CA ASP A 686 23.89 7.02 24.54
C ASP A 686 23.39 8.42 24.95
N PRO A 687 23.19 8.68 26.26
CA PRO A 687 22.71 9.97 26.74
C PRO A 687 23.57 11.17 26.33
N ALA A 688 24.89 10.99 26.23
CA ALA A 688 25.81 12.06 25.85
C ALA A 688 25.67 12.47 24.37
N LEU A 689 25.07 11.61 23.54
CA LEU A 689 24.90 11.83 22.11
C LEU A 689 23.49 12.29 21.72
N HIS A 690 22.54 12.34 22.67
CA HIS A 690 21.14 12.73 22.39
C HIS A 690 21.00 14.13 21.75
N GLY A 691 21.89 15.08 22.09
CA GLY A 691 21.94 16.41 21.47
C GLY A 691 22.71 16.47 20.15
N VAL A 692 23.47 15.41 19.82
CA VAL A 692 24.28 15.28 18.60
C VAL A 692 23.49 14.58 17.50
N VAL A 693 22.83 13.46 17.83
CA VAL A 693 22.12 12.59 16.88
C VAL A 693 20.67 13.04 16.73
N THR A 694 20.43 13.96 15.80
CA THR A 694 19.08 14.40 15.40
C THR A 694 18.35 13.34 14.55
N ARG A 695 17.04 13.48 14.33
CA ARG A 695 16.26 12.58 13.44
C ARG A 695 16.90 12.45 12.05
N ARG A 696 17.36 13.57 11.47
CA ARG A 696 18.07 13.60 10.18
C ARG A 696 19.36 12.80 10.23
N ARG A 697 20.16 12.98 11.27
CA ARG A 697 21.45 12.30 11.48
C ARG A 697 21.27 10.80 11.75
N ALA A 698 20.26 10.41 12.53
CA ALA A 698 19.91 9.01 12.75
C ALA A 698 19.56 8.30 11.42
N ARG A 699 18.75 8.93 10.57
CA ARG A 699 18.49 8.45 9.19
C ARG A 699 19.79 8.32 8.40
N GLU A 700 20.65 9.34 8.45
CA GLU A 700 21.94 9.37 7.78
C GLU A 700 22.84 8.18 8.18
N VAL A 701 22.81 7.75 9.45
CA VAL A 701 23.53 6.55 9.91
C VAL A 701 23.17 5.35 9.04
N VAL A 702 21.90 4.99 8.94
CA VAL A 702 21.46 3.76 8.25
C VAL A 702 21.47 3.86 6.73
N PHE A 703 21.56 5.07 6.19
CA PHE A 703 21.75 5.31 4.75
C PHE A 703 23.21 5.41 4.33
N THR A 704 24.14 5.50 5.27
CA THR A 704 25.58 5.52 4.99
C THR A 704 26.09 4.11 4.72
N PRO A 705 26.62 3.81 3.53
CA PRO A 705 27.22 2.51 3.24
C PRO A 705 28.47 2.26 4.10
N ARG A 706 28.63 1.02 4.58
CA ARG A 706 29.78 0.56 5.34
C ARG A 706 30.87 -0.01 4.41
N GLY A 707 32.12 0.30 4.70
CA GLY A 707 33.29 -0.24 4.00
C GLY A 707 33.33 -1.76 4.12
N GLY A 708 33.41 -2.44 2.97
CA GLY A 708 33.32 -3.90 2.87
C GLY A 708 34.52 -4.62 3.47
N HIS A 709 34.56 -4.77 4.79
CA HIS A 709 35.28 -5.87 5.43
C HIS A 709 34.35 -7.07 5.52
N ALA A 710 34.73 -8.14 4.84
CA ALA A 710 34.09 -9.45 4.97
C ALA A 710 34.01 -9.81 6.46
N SER A 711 32.81 -10.18 6.93
CA SER A 711 32.63 -10.73 8.27
C SER A 711 33.68 -11.80 8.54
N PRO A 712 34.28 -11.85 9.74
CA PRO A 712 35.02 -13.04 10.14
C PRO A 712 34.00 -14.18 10.21
N SER A 713 34.23 -15.23 9.42
CA SER A 713 33.56 -16.51 9.59
C SER A 713 33.76 -17.00 11.03
N ALA A 714 32.67 -17.23 11.75
CA ALA A 714 32.61 -18.09 12.92
C ALA A 714 31.25 -18.80 12.94
#